data_AF-A0A3A0CR24-F1
#
_entry.id   AF-A0A3A0CR24-F1
#
_cell.length_a   1.000
_cell.length_b   1.000
_cell.length_c   1.000
_cell.angle_alpha   90.00
_cell.angle_beta   90.00
_cell.angle_gamma   90.00
#
_symmetry.space_group_name_H-M   'P 1'
#
loop_
_entity.id
_entity.type
_entity.pdbx_description
1 polymer ?
#
loop_
_entity_poly.entity_id
_entity_poly.type
_entity_poly.pdbx_seq_one_letter_code
_entity_poly.pdbx_strand_id
1 'polypeptide(L)'
;MTARERAMAELQRHDDAGTEHKSLEPTPPQSRLGSNHHDLELPGCTPEPLMAYLKALGVLRLVSEQKDPGARGWWKNDVFWLRSKLDRDALVTFFLEVYKPTPIVAPWAGGSGFFKKDNTKYVKELSNSKTSRVGLCAEVIRTVQAIIDEEKIGDKPKDEDKTRLIRRYRRELPDEVVAWMDAAMVLQQDGQGFAPLLGTGGNDGRLDFTQNFMQRIVSLGLHKEEQATDESRAWLAHALFASTAKLHSASVGQFAPGRAGGPNATQGMEGDSTDDPWDFIFMMEGALVLAGAAVRRFGVADSARAAFPFTVRAIAAGFDSPASKDGVDSRGELWLPLWTRPTNVAELRQHFGEGRAEVSRRAARDGADFARAVTGLGVDRGITGFNRLGFLKRSGKAYLAAPLGRFEVVERTDVDRLREVDPWLNGFRRAAGDKNPPPRFASALRRIDSAIFDFCKYGGAAFFQRIIVALGAAERELANTERFREDKKLKPLAGLSAEWIGAADDGSREYSIALALAGVHHEPDGPAEQPKIGPLRTNLEPVDWQKRCRAWAEKERCVVWNAADLATNLANVLQRRMMDGERAGCQRLPLASRFTVPLDVIAAFIAGELDDARIEELIWGLMLIDTWRRDLAPAGMNQSRDGQRADPNPLPREYALLKLLFLPRPLVAERPGDKVRWRLARLRTDPVNPRRRHLESGIVIRPEPRILPLLRAGRIGEACRIAAQRLRVSGLPPMPGPLPTGVMRDGAWAERIIEPRRAQRLAAALLIPIASESVNRLVHLVCRADGSDAAEALAASAAGESQ
;
A
#
# COMPACT_ATOMS: atom_id res chain seq x y z
N MET A 1 25.33 24.96 -63.71
CA MET A 1 25.87 23.99 -62.74
C MET A 1 25.64 24.56 -61.35
N THR A 2 24.84 23.85 -60.57
CA THR A 2 24.15 24.31 -59.36
C THR A 2 25.04 24.14 -58.12
N ALA A 3 24.69 24.84 -57.04
CA ALA A 3 25.40 24.91 -55.76
C ALA A 3 25.68 23.56 -55.04
N ARG A 4 25.39 22.43 -55.67
CA ARG A 4 25.67 21.07 -55.19
C ARG A 4 27.03 20.53 -55.65
N GLU A 5 27.69 21.14 -56.64
CA GLU A 5 28.99 20.65 -57.16
C GLU A 5 30.22 21.28 -56.47
N ARG A 6 30.07 22.38 -55.72
CA ARG A 6 31.17 22.95 -54.90
C ARG A 6 31.32 22.28 -53.53
N ALA A 7 30.27 21.64 -53.00
CA ALA A 7 30.29 21.02 -51.68
C ALA A 7 30.85 19.58 -51.67
N MET A 8 31.09 18.96 -52.83
CA MET A 8 31.67 17.60 -52.91
C MET A 8 33.18 17.58 -53.15
N ALA A 9 33.82 18.72 -53.42
CA ALA A 9 35.26 18.77 -53.73
C ALA A 9 36.18 18.96 -52.51
N GLU A 10 35.64 19.32 -51.33
CA GLU A 10 36.44 19.55 -50.12
C GLU A 10 36.42 18.39 -49.11
N LEU A 11 35.65 17.33 -49.36
CA LEU A 11 35.48 16.21 -48.42
C LEU A 11 36.21 14.91 -48.81
N GLN A 12 37.13 14.96 -49.78
CA GLN A 12 37.79 13.76 -50.32
C GLN A 12 39.30 13.93 -50.59
N ARG A 13 39.98 14.70 -49.76
CA ARG A 13 41.44 14.61 -49.63
C ARG A 13 41.80 14.62 -48.16
N HIS A 14 42.62 13.65 -47.77
CA HIS A 14 43.11 13.37 -46.42
C HIS A 14 42.23 12.48 -45.53
N ASP A 15 41.93 11.28 -46.02
CA ASP A 15 42.21 10.07 -45.24
C ASP A 15 43.30 9.31 -45.99
N ASP A 16 44.54 9.38 -45.52
CA ASP A 16 45.52 8.32 -45.71
C ASP A 16 46.74 8.48 -44.79
N ALA A 17 47.04 7.36 -44.14
CA ALA A 17 48.31 6.98 -43.50
C ALA A 17 48.74 7.71 -42.21
N GLY A 18 48.50 7.03 -41.08
CA GLY A 18 49.22 7.30 -39.84
C GLY A 18 50.67 6.79 -39.87
N THR A 19 51.54 7.42 -39.10
CA THR A 19 52.63 6.76 -38.36
C THR A 19 53.06 7.63 -37.18
N GLU A 20 53.23 6.99 -36.03
CA GLU A 20 53.68 7.56 -34.76
C GLU A 20 55.14 8.07 -34.80
N HIS A 21 55.43 9.16 -34.08
CA HIS A 21 56.56 9.23 -33.12
C HIS A 21 56.54 10.50 -32.25
N LYS A 22 56.22 10.28 -30.97
CA LYS A 22 56.71 10.89 -29.71
C LYS A 22 57.40 12.28 -29.68
N SER A 23 56.81 13.11 -28.80
CA SER A 23 57.41 13.96 -27.76
C SER A 23 57.94 15.35 -28.12
N LEU A 24 57.18 16.39 -27.74
CA LEU A 24 57.65 17.64 -27.13
C LEU A 24 56.46 18.32 -26.39
N GLU A 25 56.77 18.91 -25.24
CA GLU A 25 55.88 19.28 -24.12
C GLU A 25 54.73 20.26 -24.46
N PRO A 26 53.54 20.15 -23.81
CA PRO A 26 52.49 21.14 -23.92
C PRO A 26 52.67 22.27 -22.90
N THR A 27 52.74 23.48 -23.43
CA THR A 27 52.50 24.78 -22.78
C THR A 27 51.29 24.72 -21.82
N PRO A 28 51.37 25.27 -20.59
CA PRO A 28 50.37 25.00 -19.55
C PRO A 28 49.00 25.61 -19.90
N PRO A 29 47.90 24.94 -19.52
CA PRO A 29 46.57 25.45 -19.76
C PRO A 29 46.32 26.69 -18.90
N GLN A 30 45.87 27.76 -19.55
CA GLN A 30 45.35 28.95 -18.89
C GLN A 30 44.28 28.54 -17.86
N SER A 31 44.59 28.84 -16.60
CA SER A 31 43.78 28.57 -15.42
C SER A 31 42.37 29.13 -15.55
N ARG A 32 41.37 28.25 -15.63
CA ARG A 32 40.00 28.58 -15.20
C ARG A 32 40.04 28.73 -13.68
N LEU A 33 39.71 29.92 -13.18
CA LEU A 33 39.57 30.23 -11.75
C LEU A 33 38.71 29.16 -11.07
N GLY A 34 39.35 28.29 -10.29
CA GLY A 34 38.70 27.21 -9.54
C GLY A 34 37.88 27.77 -8.39
N SER A 35 36.59 27.45 -8.37
CA SER A 35 35.77 27.66 -7.18
C SER A 35 36.10 26.55 -6.17
N ASN A 36 37.14 26.73 -5.35
CA ASN A 36 37.53 25.77 -4.30
C ASN A 36 36.36 25.52 -3.32
N HIS A 37 35.61 24.45 -3.57
CA HIS A 37 34.65 23.90 -2.63
C HIS A 37 35.17 22.53 -2.19
N HIS A 38 35.07 22.26 -0.89
CA HIS A 38 35.41 21.01 -0.26
C HIS A 38 34.13 20.18 -0.07
N ASP A 39 34.22 18.89 -0.37
CA ASP A 39 33.19 17.92 -0.03
C ASP A 39 33.59 17.27 1.30
N LEU A 40 32.86 17.61 2.36
CA LEU A 40 33.10 17.16 3.72
C LEU A 40 32.11 16.06 4.08
N GLU A 41 32.63 14.91 4.49
CA GLU A 41 31.86 13.84 5.12
C GLU A 41 31.65 14.18 6.61
N LEU A 42 30.39 14.17 7.06
CA LEU A 42 30.01 14.47 8.44
C LEU A 42 29.42 13.22 9.12
N PRO A 43 30.23 12.23 9.54
CA PRO A 43 29.75 10.95 10.07
C PRO A 43 28.98 11.06 11.39
N GLY A 44 29.06 12.21 12.08
CA GLY A 44 28.18 12.49 13.22
C GLY A 44 26.73 12.80 12.81
N CYS A 45 26.50 13.15 11.54
CA CYS A 45 25.20 13.51 10.97
C CYS A 45 24.62 12.35 10.16
N THR A 46 23.77 11.55 10.78
CA THR A 46 23.13 10.36 10.18
C THR A 46 21.63 10.60 9.91
N PRO A 47 20.99 9.84 9.01
CA PRO A 47 19.55 9.93 8.74
C PRO A 47 18.65 9.58 9.94
N GLU A 48 19.16 8.80 10.90
CA GLU A 48 18.50 8.42 12.15
C GLU A 48 19.53 8.40 13.29
N PRO A 49 19.16 8.74 14.54
CA PRO A 49 17.82 9.13 15.01
C PRO A 49 17.43 10.57 14.59
N LEU A 50 16.20 10.98 14.89
CA LEU A 50 15.65 12.30 14.54
C LEU A 50 16.59 13.47 14.89
N MET A 51 17.25 13.43 16.04
CA MET A 51 18.25 14.44 16.45
C MET A 51 19.38 14.59 15.43
N ALA A 52 19.93 13.49 14.92
CA ALA A 52 21.04 13.50 13.98
C ALA A 52 20.62 14.05 12.60
N TYR A 53 19.41 13.71 12.16
CA TYR A 53 18.83 14.24 10.92
C TYR A 53 18.63 15.76 11.01
N LEU A 54 18.02 16.25 12.10
CA LEU A 54 17.81 17.67 12.31
C LEU A 54 19.15 18.41 12.44
N LYS A 55 20.13 17.83 13.16
CA LYS A 55 21.48 18.38 13.22
C LYS A 55 22.08 18.60 11.84
N ALA A 56 21.96 17.63 10.93
CA ALA A 56 22.44 17.76 9.57
C ALA A 56 21.82 18.98 8.84
N LEU A 57 20.50 19.15 8.97
CA LEU A 57 19.79 20.32 8.45
C LEU A 57 20.26 21.63 9.09
N GLY A 58 20.49 21.62 10.41
CA GLY A 58 20.99 22.76 11.16
C GLY A 58 22.37 23.19 10.68
N VAL A 59 23.30 22.25 10.52
CA VAL A 59 24.66 22.52 10.01
C VAL A 59 24.60 23.13 8.61
N LEU A 60 23.84 22.53 7.67
CA LEU A 60 23.69 23.08 6.32
C LEU A 60 23.09 24.49 6.34
N ARG A 61 22.02 24.71 7.12
CA ARG A 61 21.36 26.01 7.23
C ARG A 61 22.32 27.07 7.76
N LEU A 62 22.99 26.80 8.88
CA LEU A 62 23.89 27.75 9.53
C LEU A 62 25.10 28.11 8.67
N VAL A 63 25.72 27.12 8.02
CA VAL A 63 26.82 27.38 7.07
C VAL A 63 26.30 28.21 5.89
N SER A 64 25.14 27.85 5.33
CA SER A 64 24.56 28.55 4.20
C SER A 64 24.19 30.00 4.50
N GLU A 65 23.65 30.28 5.69
CA GLU A 65 23.15 31.61 6.05
C GLU A 65 24.25 32.54 6.55
N GLN A 66 25.25 32.01 7.27
CA GLN A 66 26.20 32.85 8.00
C GLN A 66 27.60 32.88 7.38
N LYS A 67 27.93 31.96 6.46
CA LYS A 67 29.30 31.84 5.96
C LYS A 67 29.44 31.59 4.45
N ASP A 68 28.67 30.67 3.89
CA ASP A 68 28.77 30.28 2.49
C ASP A 68 27.39 30.03 1.85
N PRO A 69 26.77 31.05 1.22
CA PRO A 69 25.47 30.90 0.55
C PRO A 69 25.43 29.83 -0.55
N GLY A 70 26.58 29.37 -1.04
CA GLY A 70 26.70 28.29 -2.02
C GLY A 70 26.69 26.89 -1.43
N ALA A 71 26.61 26.74 -0.10
CA ALA A 71 26.69 25.46 0.58
C ALA A 71 25.55 24.52 0.17
N ARG A 72 25.89 23.24 -0.04
CA ARG A 72 24.94 22.19 -0.45
C ARG A 72 25.12 20.95 0.42
N GLY A 73 24.02 20.28 0.73
CA GLY A 73 24.03 19.02 1.48
C GLY A 73 23.27 17.89 0.80
N TRP A 74 23.68 16.65 1.06
CA TRP A 74 23.01 15.44 0.59
C TRP A 74 23.37 14.21 1.44
N TRP A 75 22.58 13.15 1.29
CA TRP A 75 22.83 11.87 1.95
C TRP A 75 23.61 10.92 1.03
N LYS A 76 24.63 10.26 1.57
CA LYS A 76 25.37 9.20 0.88
C LYS A 76 25.87 8.20 1.92
N ASN A 77 25.60 6.91 1.73
CA ASN A 77 26.00 5.82 2.63
C ASN A 77 25.61 6.09 4.10
N ASP A 78 24.38 6.55 4.34
CA ASP A 78 23.86 6.90 5.67
C ASP A 78 24.65 7.98 6.43
N VAL A 79 25.41 8.80 5.70
CA VAL A 79 26.13 9.96 6.23
C VAL A 79 25.73 11.22 5.45
N PHE A 80 25.65 12.35 6.16
CA PHE A 80 25.43 13.65 5.54
C PHE A 80 26.74 14.21 4.97
N TRP A 81 26.69 14.66 3.73
CA TRP A 81 27.81 15.31 3.06
C TRP A 81 27.51 16.81 2.92
N LEU A 82 28.51 17.64 3.17
CA LEU A 82 28.45 19.09 3.03
C LEU A 82 29.48 19.54 1.98
N ARG A 83 29.01 20.17 0.90
CA ARG A 83 29.85 20.91 -0.03
C ARG A 83 29.87 22.37 0.37
N SER A 84 31.05 22.92 0.66
CA SER A 84 31.22 24.33 1.04
C SER A 84 32.62 24.84 0.72
N LYS A 85 32.82 26.16 0.72
CA LYS A 85 34.15 26.80 0.71
C LYS A 85 34.96 26.52 1.99
N LEU A 86 34.31 26.06 3.06
CA LEU A 86 34.98 25.68 4.30
C LEU A 86 35.56 24.27 4.15
N ASP A 87 36.84 24.11 4.47
CA ASP A 87 37.41 22.81 4.77
C ASP A 87 37.05 22.37 6.20
N ARG A 88 37.60 21.23 6.64
CA ARG A 88 37.30 20.63 7.94
C ARG A 88 37.62 21.58 9.10
N ASP A 89 38.79 22.20 9.08
CA ASP A 89 39.26 23.05 10.19
C ASP A 89 38.54 24.38 10.18
N ALA A 90 38.31 24.97 9.00
CA ALA A 90 37.53 26.19 8.85
C ALA A 90 36.07 26.01 9.30
N LEU A 91 35.48 24.83 9.11
CA LEU A 91 34.15 24.50 9.61
C LEU A 91 34.11 24.46 11.15
N VAL A 92 35.12 23.84 11.78
CA VAL A 92 35.25 23.79 13.25
C VAL A 92 35.44 25.19 13.81
N THR A 93 36.36 25.98 13.26
CA THR A 93 36.61 27.37 13.67
C THR A 93 35.36 28.23 13.51
N PHE A 94 34.60 28.07 12.41
CA PHE A 94 33.35 28.79 12.21
C PHE A 94 32.36 28.55 13.37
N PHE A 95 32.11 27.30 13.75
CA PHE A 95 31.18 27.01 14.84
C PHE A 95 31.72 27.42 16.22
N LEU A 96 33.01 27.28 16.49
CA LEU A 96 33.58 27.64 17.78
C LEU A 96 33.63 29.15 18.00
N GLU A 97 33.90 29.95 16.96
CA GLU A 97 34.26 31.36 17.11
C GLU A 97 33.25 32.34 16.48
N VAL A 98 32.57 31.95 15.40
CA VAL A 98 31.81 32.89 14.56
C VAL A 98 30.29 32.67 14.64
N TYR A 99 29.84 31.41 14.72
CA TYR A 99 28.43 31.03 14.66
C TYR A 99 27.54 31.84 15.63
N LYS A 100 26.51 32.49 15.10
CA LYS A 100 25.52 33.26 15.88
C LYS A 100 24.23 32.46 16.06
N PRO A 101 23.81 32.12 17.29
CA PRO A 101 22.58 31.39 17.53
C PRO A 101 21.33 32.16 17.10
N THR A 102 20.35 31.45 16.56
CA THR A 102 19.03 32.02 16.27
C THR A 102 18.24 32.23 17.58
N PRO A 103 17.48 33.33 17.72
CA PRO A 103 16.67 33.59 18.91
C PRO A 103 15.46 32.63 19.00
N ILE A 104 15.68 31.44 19.57
CA ILE A 104 14.65 30.43 19.80
C ILE A 104 14.08 30.61 21.23
N VAL A 105 12.86 31.12 21.32
CA VAL A 105 12.16 31.41 22.59
C VAL A 105 10.70 30.95 22.53
N ALA A 106 10.13 30.55 23.67
CA ALA A 106 8.71 30.21 23.78
C ALA A 106 8.00 30.99 24.91
N PRO A 107 7.84 32.32 24.80
CA PRO A 107 7.22 33.19 25.82
C PRO A 107 5.69 33.03 25.94
N TRP A 108 5.19 31.84 25.63
CA TRP A 108 3.82 31.34 25.80
C TRP A 108 3.79 29.98 26.52
N ALA A 109 4.96 29.44 26.86
CA ALA A 109 5.16 28.13 27.45
C ALA A 109 5.67 28.27 28.88
N GLY A 110 5.15 27.45 29.79
CA GLY A 110 5.67 27.40 31.16
C GLY A 110 6.96 26.58 31.18
N GLY A 111 7.95 27.03 31.96
CA GLY A 111 9.30 26.51 31.93
C GLY A 111 10.20 27.17 30.88
N SER A 112 9.74 28.20 30.17
CA SER A 112 10.53 28.88 29.13
C SER A 112 11.59 29.83 29.69
N GLY A 113 11.46 30.21 30.96
CA GLY A 113 12.40 31.11 31.64
C GLY A 113 11.89 32.56 31.78
N PHE A 114 10.66 32.83 31.34
CA PHE A 114 10.08 34.18 31.33
C PHE A 114 9.05 34.43 32.45
N PHE A 115 8.50 33.37 33.06
CA PHE A 115 7.43 33.49 34.06
C PHE A 115 7.92 33.30 35.50
N LYS A 116 7.15 33.76 36.50
CA LYS A 116 7.53 33.75 37.93
C LYS A 116 8.01 32.40 38.47
N LYS A 117 7.48 31.29 37.96
CA LYS A 117 7.81 29.92 38.41
C LYS A 117 8.91 29.27 37.57
N ASP A 118 9.42 29.96 36.56
CA ASP A 118 10.42 29.43 35.66
C ASP A 118 11.83 29.68 36.19
N ASN A 119 12.78 28.84 35.77
CA ASN A 119 14.19 29.10 35.99
C ASN A 119 14.68 30.25 35.07
N THR A 120 14.87 31.43 35.63
CA THR A 120 15.25 32.65 34.89
C THR A 120 16.76 32.78 34.63
N LYS A 121 17.59 31.84 35.12
CA LYS A 121 19.06 31.94 35.07
C LYS A 121 19.58 32.22 33.66
N TYR A 122 19.25 31.35 32.71
CA TYR A 122 19.82 31.39 31.35
C TYR A 122 19.30 32.59 30.55
N VAL A 123 18.02 32.95 30.74
CA VAL A 123 17.43 34.14 30.13
C VAL A 123 18.17 35.40 30.59
N LYS A 124 18.49 35.50 31.89
CA LYS A 124 19.25 36.63 32.46
C LYS A 124 20.71 36.66 32.00
N GLU A 125 21.37 35.52 31.92
CA GLU A 125 22.76 35.44 31.44
C GLU A 125 22.86 35.87 29.97
N LEU A 126 21.91 35.45 29.13
CA LEU A 126 21.86 35.86 27.73
C LEU A 126 21.45 37.32 27.56
N SER A 127 20.45 37.83 28.29
CA SER A 127 20.01 39.23 28.19
C SER A 127 21.09 40.24 28.56
N ASN A 128 21.99 39.84 29.46
CA ASN A 128 23.10 40.66 29.96
C ASN A 128 24.39 40.49 29.15
N SER A 129 24.44 39.55 28.21
CA SER A 129 25.61 39.35 27.35
C SER A 129 25.85 40.58 26.48
N LYS A 130 27.12 40.95 26.33
CA LYS A 130 27.57 42.03 25.44
C LYS A 130 28.20 41.50 24.16
N THR A 131 28.29 40.18 24.00
CA THR A 131 28.90 39.59 22.82
C THR A 131 28.04 39.84 21.59
N SER A 132 28.68 40.13 20.46
CA SER A 132 27.98 40.26 19.17
C SER A 132 27.38 38.93 18.69
N ARG A 133 27.80 37.81 19.28
CA ARG A 133 27.40 36.45 18.94
C ARG A 133 25.97 36.11 19.35
N VAL A 134 25.57 36.49 20.57
CA VAL A 134 24.19 36.31 21.08
C VAL A 134 23.42 37.63 21.13
N GLY A 135 23.89 38.68 20.45
CA GLY A 135 23.30 40.02 20.49
C GLY A 135 21.81 40.04 20.12
N LEU A 136 21.42 39.33 19.06
CA LEU A 136 20.02 39.20 18.65
C LEU A 136 19.18 38.43 19.68
N CYS A 137 19.73 37.37 20.29
CA CYS A 137 19.06 36.66 21.39
C CYS A 137 18.82 37.59 22.58
N ALA A 138 19.82 38.38 22.96
CA ALA A 138 19.73 39.32 24.08
C ALA A 138 18.67 40.41 23.80
N GLU A 139 18.61 40.93 22.58
CA GLU A 139 17.59 41.88 22.14
C GLU A 139 16.18 41.27 22.22
N VAL A 140 15.97 40.09 21.62
CA VAL A 140 14.68 39.41 21.63
C VAL A 140 14.21 39.13 23.06
N ILE A 141 15.10 38.67 23.94
CA ILE A 141 14.76 38.42 25.35
C ILE A 141 14.29 39.71 26.04
N ARG A 142 14.96 40.85 25.80
CA ARG A 142 14.55 42.14 26.37
C ARG A 142 13.20 42.60 25.83
N THR A 143 12.96 42.47 24.53
CA THR A 143 11.68 42.80 23.89
C THR A 143 10.54 41.93 24.44
N VAL A 144 10.78 40.62 24.59
CA VAL A 144 9.82 39.70 25.21
C VAL A 144 9.50 40.12 26.65
N GLN A 145 10.51 40.45 27.45
CA GLN A 145 10.29 40.88 28.83
C GLN A 145 9.49 42.19 28.90
N ALA A 146 9.78 43.15 28.03
CA ALA A 146 9.01 44.39 27.92
C ALA A 146 7.54 44.13 27.57
N ILE A 147 7.26 43.25 26.60
CA ILE A 147 5.87 42.87 26.25
C ILE A 147 5.16 42.20 27.44
N ILE A 148 5.83 41.30 28.16
CA ILE A 148 5.26 40.62 29.33
C ILE A 148 4.91 41.63 30.44
N ASP A 149 5.79 42.61 30.67
CA ASP A 149 5.59 43.65 31.68
C ASP A 149 4.45 44.61 31.30
N GLU A 150 4.38 45.03 30.04
CA GLU A 150 3.29 45.87 29.48
C GLU A 150 1.93 45.18 29.57
N GLU A 151 1.89 43.88 29.24
CA GLU A 151 0.69 43.05 29.28
C GLU A 151 0.33 42.58 30.70
N LYS A 152 1.19 42.89 31.69
CA LYS A 152 1.03 42.52 33.11
C LYS A 152 0.87 41.02 33.32
N ILE A 153 1.57 40.21 32.53
CA ILE A 153 1.51 38.75 32.58
C ILE A 153 2.46 38.22 33.64
N GLY A 154 1.94 37.84 34.81
CA GLY A 154 2.77 37.33 35.90
C GLY A 154 3.06 35.82 35.86
N ASP A 155 2.06 35.03 35.48
CA ASP A 155 2.15 33.57 35.37
C ASP A 155 2.01 33.14 33.90
N LYS A 156 2.29 31.87 33.62
CA LYS A 156 2.11 31.28 32.28
C LYS A 156 0.73 31.64 31.70
N PRO A 157 0.64 32.22 30.49
CA PRO A 157 -0.62 32.59 29.87
C PRO A 157 -1.47 31.37 29.53
N LYS A 158 -2.79 31.53 29.63
CA LYS A 158 -3.80 30.51 29.32
C LYS A 158 -4.76 31.01 28.25
N ASP A 159 -5.42 30.08 27.58
CA ASP A 159 -6.59 30.31 26.71
C ASP A 159 -6.45 31.55 25.78
N GLU A 160 -7.29 32.56 25.98
CA GLU A 160 -7.34 33.77 25.14
C GLU A 160 -6.07 34.63 25.29
N ASP A 161 -5.52 34.77 26.48
CA ASP A 161 -4.27 35.51 26.71
C ASP A 161 -3.10 34.87 25.97
N LYS A 162 -3.04 33.53 25.95
CA LYS A 162 -2.01 32.81 25.20
C LYS A 162 -2.14 33.10 23.70
N THR A 163 -3.36 33.06 23.17
CA THR A 163 -3.63 33.31 21.75
C THR A 163 -3.29 34.75 21.37
N ARG A 164 -3.66 35.71 22.23
CA ARG A 164 -3.40 37.14 22.07
C ARG A 164 -1.90 37.45 22.09
N LEU A 165 -1.16 36.92 23.07
CA LEU A 165 0.29 37.09 23.17
C LEU A 165 1.03 36.49 21.98
N ILE A 166 0.67 35.27 21.55
CA ILE A 166 1.29 34.64 20.38
C ILE A 166 1.11 35.52 19.13
N ARG A 167 -0.09 36.09 18.92
CA ARG A 167 -0.33 37.01 17.79
C ARG A 167 0.49 38.30 17.91
N ARG A 168 0.64 38.83 19.13
CA ARG A 168 1.46 40.02 19.40
C ARG A 168 2.94 39.74 19.15
N TYR A 169 3.48 38.64 19.66
CA TYR A 169 4.87 38.23 19.43
C TYR A 169 5.16 38.06 17.94
N ARG A 170 4.26 37.43 17.17
CA ARG A 170 4.44 37.31 15.72
C ARG A 170 4.51 38.65 15.00
N ARG A 171 3.85 39.69 15.53
CA ARG A 171 3.82 41.03 14.95
C ARG A 171 5.04 41.87 15.32
N GLU A 172 5.54 41.71 16.55
CA GLU A 172 6.55 42.62 17.15
C GLU A 172 7.96 42.02 17.22
N LEU A 173 8.11 40.69 17.18
CA LEU A 173 9.42 40.05 17.22
C LEU A 173 10.04 39.93 15.81
N PRO A 174 11.38 39.85 15.71
CA PRO A 174 12.08 39.71 14.44
C PRO A 174 11.71 38.45 13.65
N ASP A 175 11.95 38.48 12.33
CA ASP A 175 11.65 37.39 11.39
C ASP A 175 12.31 36.06 11.80
N GLU A 176 13.48 36.09 12.44
CA GLU A 176 14.16 34.91 12.95
C GLU A 176 13.35 34.19 14.04
N VAL A 177 12.63 34.94 14.88
CA VAL A 177 11.72 34.38 15.89
C VAL A 177 10.45 33.88 15.21
N VAL A 178 9.95 34.60 14.20
CA VAL A 178 8.78 34.16 13.41
C VAL A 178 9.06 32.83 12.71
N ALA A 179 10.26 32.62 12.18
CA ALA A 179 10.68 31.35 11.60
C ALA A 179 10.63 30.18 12.61
N TRP A 180 11.05 30.42 13.86
CA TRP A 180 10.87 29.46 14.95
C TRP A 180 9.39 29.22 15.28
N MET A 181 8.58 30.28 15.31
CA MET A 181 7.14 30.17 15.54
C MET A 181 6.48 29.32 14.46
N ASP A 182 6.84 29.50 13.19
CA ASP A 182 6.30 28.74 12.06
C ASP A 182 6.69 27.26 12.12
N ALA A 183 7.89 26.94 12.59
CA ALA A 183 8.27 25.55 12.86
C ALA A 183 7.47 24.94 14.02
N ALA A 184 7.21 25.71 15.08
CA ALA A 184 6.57 25.21 16.29
C ALA A 184 5.03 25.14 16.20
N MET A 185 4.41 26.04 15.43
CA MET A 185 2.96 26.18 15.36
C MET A 185 2.45 26.87 14.09
N VAL A 186 1.17 26.66 13.80
CA VAL A 186 0.41 27.37 12.77
C VAL A 186 -0.75 28.10 13.43
N LEU A 187 -0.86 29.40 13.17
CA LEU A 187 -1.98 30.22 13.65
C LEU A 187 -3.22 30.00 12.78
N GLN A 188 -4.36 29.77 13.42
CA GLN A 188 -5.68 29.56 12.81
C GLN A 188 -6.64 30.68 13.23
N GLN A 189 -7.86 30.69 12.68
CA GLN A 189 -8.89 31.67 13.11
C GLN A 189 -9.17 31.52 14.61
N ASP A 190 -9.41 30.30 15.09
CA ASP A 190 -9.88 30.02 16.45
C ASP A 190 -8.79 29.48 17.39
N GLY A 191 -7.50 29.70 17.08
CA GLY A 191 -6.39 29.26 17.94
C GLY A 191 -5.10 28.93 17.19
N GLN A 192 -4.36 27.93 17.68
CA GLN A 192 -3.11 27.48 17.08
C GLN A 192 -3.00 25.95 17.08
N GLY A 193 -2.49 25.39 15.99
CA GLY A 193 -2.09 23.99 15.91
C GLY A 193 -0.58 23.86 16.12
N PHE A 194 -0.14 22.90 16.93
CA PHE A 194 1.28 22.69 17.22
C PHE A 194 1.89 21.58 16.36
N ALA A 195 3.15 21.74 16.00
CA ALA A 195 3.91 20.72 15.27
C ALA A 195 4.18 19.52 16.20
N PRO A 196 3.85 18.27 15.80
CA PRO A 196 4.20 17.08 16.57
C PRO A 196 5.69 17.01 16.93
N LEU A 197 6.54 17.46 16.00
CA LEU A 197 7.98 17.55 16.14
C LEU A 197 8.44 18.38 17.35
N LEU A 198 7.70 19.44 17.69
CA LEU A 198 8.05 20.40 18.73
C LEU A 198 7.02 20.42 19.88
N GLY A 199 6.25 19.32 20.00
CA GLY A 199 5.31 19.08 21.08
C GLY A 199 4.20 20.13 21.15
N THR A 200 4.06 20.84 22.26
CA THR A 200 3.02 21.87 22.45
C THR A 200 3.57 23.29 22.26
N GLY A 201 4.31 23.51 21.17
CA GLY A 201 4.91 24.79 20.81
C GLY A 201 6.21 25.07 21.55
N GLY A 202 7.12 24.09 21.57
CA GLY A 202 8.42 24.16 22.23
C GLY A 202 8.55 23.30 23.48
N ASN A 203 7.53 22.53 23.86
CA ASN A 203 7.52 21.75 25.10
C ASN A 203 7.13 20.29 24.88
N ASP A 204 7.81 19.38 25.58
CA ASP A 204 7.38 18.00 25.75
C ASP A 204 7.29 17.62 27.23
N GLY A 205 6.06 17.43 27.72
CA GLY A 205 5.81 17.18 29.14
C GLY A 205 6.29 18.34 30.02
N ARG A 206 7.35 18.10 30.82
CA ARG A 206 8.01 19.11 31.68
C ARG A 206 9.26 19.72 31.05
N LEU A 207 9.72 19.19 29.92
CA LEU A 207 10.91 19.67 29.24
C LEU A 207 10.54 20.82 28.28
N ASP A 208 11.15 21.98 28.48
CA ASP A 208 11.04 23.13 27.56
C ASP A 208 12.26 23.16 26.64
N PHE A 209 12.05 22.96 25.34
CA PHE A 209 13.12 22.88 24.35
C PHE A 209 13.84 24.22 24.17
N THR A 210 13.14 25.34 24.35
CA THR A 210 13.72 26.69 24.15
C THR A 210 14.62 27.09 25.31
N GLN A 211 14.21 26.78 26.54
CA GLN A 211 15.04 26.98 27.72
C GLN A 211 16.26 26.06 27.69
N ASN A 212 16.08 24.79 27.28
CA ASN A 212 17.21 23.86 27.15
C ASN A 212 18.19 24.36 26.08
N PHE A 213 17.72 24.88 24.95
CA PHE A 213 18.57 25.50 23.93
C PHE A 213 19.41 26.66 24.50
N MET A 214 18.76 27.61 25.19
CA MET A 214 19.44 28.73 25.86
C MET A 214 20.46 28.26 26.90
N GLN A 215 20.14 27.21 27.67
CA GLN A 215 21.08 26.60 28.60
C GLN A 215 22.34 26.09 27.88
N ARG A 216 22.22 25.44 26.71
CA ARG A 216 23.39 24.91 25.97
C ARG A 216 24.25 26.03 25.41
N ILE A 217 23.64 27.12 24.93
CA ILE A 217 24.38 28.34 24.52
C ILE A 217 25.23 28.87 25.69
N VAL A 218 24.64 28.92 26.89
CA VAL A 218 25.36 29.34 28.10
C VAL A 218 26.48 28.35 28.45
N SER A 219 26.17 27.04 28.48
CA SER A 219 27.12 25.99 28.86
C SER A 219 28.35 25.92 27.94
N LEU A 220 28.17 26.23 26.65
CA LEU A 220 29.26 26.29 25.68
C LEU A 220 30.07 27.60 25.74
N GLY A 221 29.66 28.57 26.58
CA GLY A 221 30.34 29.86 26.69
C GLY A 221 30.08 30.81 25.52
N LEU A 222 29.11 30.53 24.63
CA LEU A 222 28.89 31.35 23.42
C LEU A 222 28.44 32.79 23.72
N HIS A 223 27.99 33.04 24.95
CA HIS A 223 27.56 34.33 25.47
C HIS A 223 28.70 35.15 26.10
N LYS A 224 29.95 34.68 26.02
CA LYS A 224 31.15 35.34 26.55
C LYS A 224 32.18 35.58 25.45
N GLU A 225 33.05 36.57 25.62
CA GLU A 225 34.21 36.81 24.75
C GLU A 225 35.42 35.99 25.24
N GLU A 226 35.24 34.68 25.40
CA GLU A 226 36.28 33.75 25.84
C GLU A 226 36.57 32.74 24.73
N GLN A 227 37.80 32.20 24.69
CA GLN A 227 38.13 31.12 23.76
C GLN A 227 37.32 29.86 24.12
N ALA A 228 36.91 29.11 23.09
CA ALA A 228 36.21 27.85 23.29
C ALA A 228 37.06 26.87 24.09
N THR A 229 36.46 26.21 25.07
CA THR A 229 37.13 25.19 25.88
C THR A 229 37.47 23.95 25.06
N ASP A 230 38.47 23.19 25.50
CA ASP A 230 38.82 21.91 24.87
C ASP A 230 37.65 20.91 24.88
N GLU A 231 36.82 20.95 25.92
CA GLU A 231 35.58 20.17 26.01
C GLU A 231 34.57 20.55 24.90
N SER A 232 34.35 21.85 24.68
CA SER A 232 33.47 22.33 23.60
C SER A 232 33.99 21.93 22.22
N ARG A 233 35.31 21.97 22.02
CA ARG A 233 35.96 21.49 20.79
C ARG A 233 35.77 19.98 20.60
N ALA A 234 35.91 19.19 21.68
CA ALA A 234 35.69 17.75 21.65
C ALA A 234 34.22 17.39 21.36
N TRP A 235 33.26 18.09 21.97
CA TRP A 235 31.83 17.93 21.67
C TRP A 235 31.52 18.30 20.22
N LEU A 236 32.07 19.39 19.70
CA LEU A 236 31.85 19.75 18.29
C LEU A 236 32.41 18.68 17.34
N ALA A 237 33.59 18.13 17.64
CA ALA A 237 34.18 17.04 16.88
C ALA A 237 33.35 15.74 16.97
N HIS A 238 32.75 15.45 18.13
CA HIS A 238 31.79 14.37 18.29
C HIS A 238 30.53 14.60 17.43
N ALA A 239 29.92 15.79 17.53
CA ALA A 239 28.70 16.14 16.80
C ALA A 239 28.88 16.09 15.28
N LEU A 240 29.99 16.58 14.72
CA LEU A 240 30.22 16.62 13.27
C LEU A 240 30.89 15.36 12.72
N PHE A 241 31.89 14.84 13.43
CA PHE A 241 32.80 13.82 12.92
C PHE A 241 32.77 12.50 13.70
N ALA A 242 31.76 12.27 14.54
CA ALA A 242 31.61 11.06 15.35
C ALA A 242 32.87 10.71 16.17
N SER A 243 33.64 11.73 16.56
CA SER A 243 34.80 11.55 17.45
C SER A 243 34.34 11.24 18.88
N THR A 244 35.18 10.61 19.69
CA THR A 244 34.83 10.29 21.08
C THR A 244 34.84 11.54 21.96
N ALA A 245 33.78 11.78 22.73
CA ALA A 245 33.72 12.84 23.73
C ALA A 245 33.00 12.37 25.00
N LYS A 246 33.34 12.98 26.15
CA LYS A 246 32.66 12.74 27.41
C LYS A 246 31.36 13.54 27.44
N LEU A 247 30.24 12.83 27.43
CA LEU A 247 28.91 13.44 27.44
C LEU A 247 28.41 13.70 28.87
N HIS A 248 27.60 14.75 29.03
CA HIS A 248 27.02 15.10 30.32
C HIS A 248 25.61 14.55 30.48
N SER A 249 25.18 14.42 31.73
CA SER A 249 23.79 14.07 32.05
C SER A 249 22.87 15.23 31.71
N ALA A 250 22.00 15.04 30.70
CA ALA A 250 20.94 15.99 30.36
C ALA A 250 19.85 15.29 29.53
N SER A 251 18.63 15.81 29.60
CA SER A 251 17.51 15.28 28.83
C SER A 251 17.51 15.82 27.41
N VAL A 252 17.45 14.91 26.44
CA VAL A 252 17.35 15.16 24.99
C VAL A 252 15.91 15.12 24.47
N GLY A 253 14.93 15.02 25.37
CA GLY A 253 13.52 14.95 25.03
C GLY A 253 13.19 13.77 24.11
N GLN A 254 12.35 14.03 23.10
CA GLN A 254 11.85 13.00 22.19
C GLN A 254 12.80 12.65 21.02
N PHE A 255 13.91 13.38 20.85
CA PHE A 255 14.66 13.40 19.59
C PHE A 255 15.74 12.32 19.44
N ALA A 256 16.22 11.76 20.55
CA ALA A 256 17.23 10.70 20.55
C ALA A 256 16.85 9.59 21.55
N PRO A 257 15.97 8.65 21.16
CA PRO A 257 15.48 7.60 22.06
C PRO A 257 16.58 6.79 22.75
N GLY A 258 17.68 6.47 22.03
CA GLY A 258 18.81 5.73 22.58
C GLY A 258 19.62 6.50 23.65
N ARG A 259 19.43 7.82 23.78
CA ARG A 259 20.10 8.68 24.76
C ARG A 259 19.16 9.21 25.84
N ALA A 260 17.91 8.79 25.83
CA ALA A 260 16.87 9.28 26.74
C ALA A 260 16.95 8.68 28.16
N GLY A 261 17.99 7.88 28.46
CA GLY A 261 18.22 7.22 29.75
C GLY A 261 17.16 6.17 30.11
N GLY A 262 17.34 5.52 31.25
CA GLY A 262 16.43 4.52 31.81
C GLY A 262 16.98 3.09 31.79
N PRO A 263 16.12 2.08 31.96
CA PRO A 263 16.55 0.68 32.06
C PRO A 263 17.35 0.24 30.83
N ASN A 264 18.46 -0.47 31.05
CA ASN A 264 19.39 -0.95 30.01
C ASN A 264 20.04 0.15 29.15
N ALA A 265 20.06 1.41 29.59
CA ALA A 265 20.75 2.50 28.89
C ALA A 265 22.29 2.50 29.09
N THR A 266 22.81 1.59 29.92
CA THR A 266 24.24 1.39 30.18
C THR A 266 24.50 -0.09 30.49
N GLN A 267 25.77 -0.47 30.74
CA GLN A 267 26.15 -1.83 31.18
C GLN A 267 25.59 -2.20 32.57
N GLY A 268 24.95 -1.26 33.28
CA GLY A 268 24.19 -1.48 34.51
C GLY A 268 22.67 -1.53 34.27
N MET A 269 21.91 -1.73 35.34
CA MET A 269 20.44 -1.88 35.27
C MET A 269 19.71 -0.63 34.76
N GLU A 270 20.26 0.56 35.01
CA GLU A 270 19.69 1.86 34.62
C GLU A 270 20.84 2.84 34.30
N GLY A 271 20.67 3.66 33.27
CA GLY A 271 21.65 4.68 32.86
C GLY A 271 21.05 6.07 32.74
N ASP A 272 21.86 7.09 32.98
CA ASP A 272 21.46 8.49 32.85
C ASP A 272 21.18 8.88 31.39
N SER A 273 20.31 9.87 31.19
CA SER A 273 20.15 10.52 29.90
C SER A 273 21.39 11.34 29.56
N THR A 274 21.94 11.21 28.35
CA THR A 274 23.20 11.87 27.97
C THR A 274 23.00 12.84 26.81
N ASP A 275 23.68 13.98 26.88
CA ASP A 275 23.55 15.09 25.91
C ASP A 275 24.92 15.60 25.45
N ASP A 276 24.94 16.06 24.20
CA ASP A 276 26.03 16.81 23.60
C ASP A 276 25.44 18.19 23.30
N PRO A 277 25.94 19.26 23.94
CA PRO A 277 25.38 20.60 23.75
C PRO A 277 25.32 21.05 22.28
N TRP A 278 26.29 20.65 21.45
CA TRP A 278 26.30 20.98 20.02
C TRP A 278 25.23 20.19 19.24
N ASP A 279 25.01 18.91 19.55
CA ASP A 279 23.92 18.12 18.95
C ASP A 279 22.57 18.79 19.19
N PHE A 280 22.30 19.22 20.44
CA PHE A 280 21.04 19.86 20.80
C PHE A 280 20.86 21.21 20.10
N ILE A 281 21.90 22.04 20.04
CA ILE A 281 21.87 23.32 19.32
C ILE A 281 21.58 23.10 17.84
N PHE A 282 22.34 22.24 17.17
CA PHE A 282 22.16 21.99 15.74
C PHE A 282 20.81 21.37 15.42
N MET A 283 20.30 20.50 16.28
CA MET A 283 18.95 19.93 16.15
C MET A 283 17.87 21.02 16.21
N MET A 284 17.94 21.92 17.20
CA MET A 284 16.98 23.02 17.33
C MET A 284 17.05 23.96 16.14
N GLU A 285 18.26 24.26 15.66
CA GLU A 285 18.48 25.07 14.46
C GLU A 285 17.92 24.35 13.21
N GLY A 286 18.13 23.04 13.08
CA GLY A 286 17.59 22.26 11.96
C GLY A 286 16.08 22.19 11.91
N ALA A 287 15.41 22.20 13.07
CA ALA A 287 13.94 22.18 13.14
C ALA A 287 13.28 23.38 12.45
N LEU A 288 13.97 24.52 12.32
CA LEU A 288 13.45 25.71 11.64
C LEU A 288 13.25 25.51 10.13
N VAL A 289 13.84 24.47 9.53
CA VAL A 289 13.60 24.12 8.11
C VAL A 289 12.21 23.49 7.92
N LEU A 290 11.59 22.98 9.00
CA LEU A 290 10.31 22.27 8.99
C LEU A 290 9.13 23.18 9.38
N ALA A 291 9.04 24.35 8.76
CA ALA A 291 7.97 25.33 8.99
C ALA A 291 6.59 24.81 8.56
N GLY A 292 5.58 24.98 9.41
CA GLY A 292 4.18 24.65 9.12
C GLY A 292 3.45 25.76 8.38
N ALA A 293 2.35 25.39 7.72
CA ALA A 293 1.47 26.31 7.01
C ALA A 293 -0.01 26.05 7.32
N ALA A 294 -0.84 27.09 7.21
CA ALA A 294 -2.29 26.97 7.33
C ALA A 294 -2.89 26.53 5.97
N VAL A 295 -3.56 25.38 5.92
CA VAL A 295 -4.14 24.85 4.69
C VAL A 295 -5.67 24.85 4.76
N ARG A 296 -6.31 25.38 3.70
CA ARG A 296 -7.76 25.33 3.49
C ARG A 296 -8.11 24.18 2.55
N ARG A 297 -9.08 23.35 2.93
CA ARG A 297 -9.67 22.36 2.01
C ARG A 297 -10.80 23.03 1.23
N PHE A 298 -10.68 23.09 -0.09
CA PHE A 298 -11.82 23.43 -0.94
C PHE A 298 -12.82 22.26 -0.95
N GLY A 299 -14.08 22.51 -0.57
CA GLY A 299 -15.20 21.56 -0.79
C GLY A 299 -16.01 21.11 0.43
N VAL A 300 -15.65 21.50 1.65
CA VAL A 300 -16.48 21.35 2.85
C VAL A 300 -16.26 22.62 3.70
N ALA A 301 -17.31 23.18 4.30
CA ALA A 301 -17.22 24.32 5.22
C ALA A 301 -16.50 23.93 6.53
N ASP A 302 -15.22 23.57 6.44
CA ASP A 302 -14.36 23.15 7.55
C ASP A 302 -13.29 24.22 7.76
N SER A 303 -12.96 24.52 9.02
CA SER A 303 -11.94 25.51 9.40
C SER A 303 -10.54 25.13 8.87
N ALA A 304 -9.69 26.13 8.62
CA ALA A 304 -8.31 25.91 8.17
C ALA A 304 -7.55 25.02 9.17
N ARG A 305 -6.87 23.96 8.69
CA ARG A 305 -6.08 23.05 9.56
C ARG A 305 -4.60 23.38 9.48
N ALA A 306 -3.90 23.21 10.60
CA ALA A 306 -2.44 23.24 10.64
C ALA A 306 -1.89 22.05 9.83
N ALA A 307 -1.02 22.33 8.87
CA ALA A 307 -0.27 21.33 8.13
C ALA A 307 1.22 21.54 8.41
N PHE A 308 1.93 20.44 8.66
CA PHE A 308 3.37 20.45 8.84
C PHE A 308 4.01 19.54 7.79
N PRO A 309 5.23 19.87 7.32
CA PRO A 309 5.90 19.12 6.27
C PRO A 309 5.93 17.62 6.58
N PHE A 310 5.48 16.81 5.62
CA PHE A 310 5.50 15.35 5.66
C PHE A 310 4.96 14.71 6.96
N THR A 311 4.02 15.38 7.62
CA THR A 311 3.40 14.92 8.86
C THR A 311 2.00 14.39 8.60
N VAL A 312 1.71 13.16 9.04
CA VAL A 312 0.41 12.50 8.84
C VAL A 312 -0.08 11.84 10.13
N ARG A 313 -1.34 11.42 10.15
CA ARG A 313 -1.89 10.65 11.28
C ARG A 313 -1.20 9.29 11.38
N ALA A 314 -0.87 8.87 12.60
CA ALA A 314 -0.29 7.57 12.85
C ALA A 314 -1.27 6.42 12.56
N ILE A 315 -0.74 5.33 12.00
CA ILE A 315 -1.44 4.05 11.86
C ILE A 315 -0.50 2.91 12.28
N ALA A 316 -1.07 1.81 12.78
CA ALA A 316 -0.28 0.65 13.21
C ALA A 316 0.35 -0.15 12.04
N ALA A 317 0.04 0.18 10.78
CA ALA A 317 0.56 -0.54 9.62
C ALA A 317 2.09 -0.40 9.52
N GLY A 318 2.78 -1.51 9.21
CA GLY A 318 4.24 -1.54 9.06
C GLY A 318 5.03 -1.40 10.36
N PHE A 319 4.38 -1.50 11.52
CA PHE A 319 5.01 -1.48 12.85
C PHE A 319 4.58 -2.71 13.64
N ASP A 320 5.50 -3.65 13.84
CA ASP A 320 5.21 -4.98 14.43
C ASP A 320 5.35 -4.96 15.96
N SER A 321 4.70 -4.00 16.62
CA SER A 321 4.65 -3.91 18.08
C SER A 321 3.22 -4.09 18.59
N PRO A 322 2.99 -4.89 19.66
CA PRO A 322 1.68 -5.07 20.29
C PRO A 322 1.11 -3.77 20.91
N ALA A 323 1.85 -2.66 20.88
CA ALA A 323 1.48 -1.30 21.26
C ALA A 323 0.41 -0.64 20.37
N SER A 324 -0.52 -1.41 19.78
CA SER A 324 -1.64 -0.88 18.97
C SER A 324 -2.62 0.02 19.76
N LYS A 325 -2.51 0.05 21.10
CA LYS A 325 -3.20 1.02 21.97
C LYS A 325 -2.52 2.40 22.00
N ASP A 326 -1.22 2.48 21.70
CA ASP A 326 -0.45 3.73 21.75
C ASP A 326 -0.69 4.63 20.53
N GLY A 327 -1.28 4.10 19.46
CA GLY A 327 -1.69 4.89 18.29
C GLY A 327 -2.78 5.93 18.59
N VAL A 328 -3.61 5.71 19.62
CA VAL A 328 -4.64 6.68 20.06
C VAL A 328 -4.00 7.87 20.77
N ASP A 329 -2.91 7.63 21.49
CA ASP A 329 -2.14 8.63 22.23
C ASP A 329 -0.95 9.18 21.41
N SER A 330 -0.76 8.77 20.15
CA SER A 330 0.33 9.25 19.30
C SER A 330 0.09 10.69 18.83
N ARG A 331 1.16 11.48 18.76
CA ARG A 331 1.13 12.84 18.16
C ARG A 331 1.16 12.84 16.63
N GLY A 332 1.28 11.67 15.99
CA GLY A 332 1.35 11.51 14.54
C GLY A 332 2.61 10.80 14.08
N GLU A 333 2.74 10.71 12.76
CA GLU A 333 3.91 10.19 12.04
C GLU A 333 4.57 11.29 11.23
N LEU A 334 5.91 11.28 11.20
CA LEU A 334 6.74 12.17 10.39
C LEU A 334 7.56 11.34 9.40
N TRP A 335 7.56 11.76 8.14
CA TRP A 335 8.29 11.11 7.06
C TRP A 335 9.40 12.04 6.57
N LEU A 336 10.64 11.78 6.99
CA LEU A 336 11.79 12.64 6.67
C LEU A 336 12.39 12.26 5.32
N PRO A 337 12.45 13.16 4.34
CA PRO A 337 12.93 12.84 3.00
C PRO A 337 14.44 12.57 2.98
N LEU A 338 14.84 11.61 2.15
CA LEU A 338 16.22 11.31 1.82
C LEU A 338 16.45 11.69 0.36
N TRP A 339 17.56 12.35 0.09
CA TRP A 339 17.96 12.79 -1.23
C TRP A 339 19.47 12.61 -1.41
N THR A 340 19.88 12.32 -2.64
CA THR A 340 21.29 12.04 -2.98
C THR A 340 21.95 13.14 -3.79
N ARG A 341 21.16 14.05 -4.37
CA ARG A 341 21.67 15.20 -5.14
C ARG A 341 22.11 16.33 -4.19
N PRO A 342 23.27 16.97 -4.39
CA PRO A 342 23.65 18.16 -3.63
C PRO A 342 22.59 19.28 -3.72
N THR A 343 21.98 19.61 -2.59
CA THR A 343 20.83 20.53 -2.49
C THR A 343 21.16 21.66 -1.51
N ASN A 344 20.88 22.92 -1.88
CA ASN A 344 21.10 24.07 -0.99
C ASN A 344 19.90 24.30 -0.05
N VAL A 345 20.06 25.19 0.93
CA VAL A 345 18.99 25.45 1.92
C VAL A 345 17.73 26.06 1.31
N ALA A 346 17.82 26.84 0.24
CA ALA A 346 16.65 27.43 -0.42
C ALA A 346 15.80 26.37 -1.14
N GLU A 347 16.45 25.45 -1.86
CA GLU A 347 15.82 24.29 -2.48
C GLU A 347 15.16 23.40 -1.41
N LEU A 348 15.83 23.17 -0.25
CA LEU A 348 15.24 22.41 0.86
C LEU A 348 14.02 23.10 1.45
N ARG A 349 14.07 24.42 1.70
CA ARG A 349 12.92 25.19 2.19
C ARG A 349 11.72 25.08 1.28
N GLN A 350 11.94 25.07 -0.04
CA GLN A 350 10.87 24.85 -1.00
C GLN A 350 10.29 23.43 -0.87
N HIS A 351 11.13 22.39 -0.85
CA HIS A 351 10.68 21.00 -0.70
C HIS A 351 9.91 20.75 0.60
N PHE A 352 10.40 21.25 1.73
CA PHE A 352 9.69 21.12 3.01
C PHE A 352 8.44 22.00 3.05
N GLY A 353 8.48 23.22 2.52
CA GLY A 353 7.34 24.12 2.47
C GLY A 353 6.18 23.60 1.61
N GLU A 354 6.48 22.96 0.47
CA GLU A 354 5.49 22.26 -0.35
C GLU A 354 5.02 20.97 0.34
N GLY A 355 5.96 20.22 0.93
CA GLY A 355 5.67 19.03 1.74
C GLY A 355 4.85 17.99 0.97
N ARG A 356 5.07 17.89 -0.34
CA ARG A 356 4.14 17.22 -1.24
C ARG A 356 4.11 15.71 -1.00
N ALA A 357 2.94 15.21 -0.62
CA ALA A 357 2.62 13.79 -0.55
C ALA A 357 1.15 13.61 -0.93
N GLU A 358 0.89 13.34 -2.21
CA GLU A 358 -0.46 13.30 -2.77
C GLU A 358 -0.86 11.90 -3.25
N VAL A 359 -2.09 11.51 -2.93
CA VAL A 359 -2.75 10.30 -3.44
C VAL A 359 -4.04 10.74 -4.10
N SER A 360 -4.32 10.36 -5.35
CA SER A 360 -5.59 10.69 -6.01
C SER A 360 -5.92 12.20 -6.00
N ARG A 361 -4.91 13.07 -6.18
CA ARG A 361 -5.03 14.54 -6.14
C ARG A 361 -5.46 15.13 -4.80
N ARG A 362 -5.24 14.42 -3.70
CA ARG A 362 -5.42 14.94 -2.34
C ARG A 362 -4.17 14.67 -1.51
N ALA A 363 -3.91 15.50 -0.50
CA ALA A 363 -2.87 15.24 0.47
C ALA A 363 -3.09 13.90 1.21
N ALA A 364 -1.98 13.23 1.53
CA ALA A 364 -1.98 12.04 2.36
C ALA A 364 -2.53 12.35 3.77
N ARG A 365 -3.31 11.43 4.33
CA ARG A 365 -3.97 11.61 5.64
C ARG A 365 -3.28 10.82 6.76
N ASP A 366 -2.73 9.67 6.40
CA ASP A 366 -2.10 8.71 7.30
C ASP A 366 -0.94 8.01 6.60
N GLY A 367 -0.20 7.17 7.34
CA GLY A 367 0.96 6.44 6.81
C GLY A 367 0.66 5.54 5.60
N ALA A 368 -0.55 5.00 5.47
CA ALA A 368 -0.94 4.17 4.32
C ALA A 368 -1.17 5.04 3.07
N ASP A 369 -1.85 6.18 3.22
CA ASP A 369 -1.90 7.18 2.15
C ASP A 369 -0.49 7.70 1.80
N PHE A 370 0.39 7.93 2.78
CA PHE A 370 1.76 8.40 2.51
C PHE A 370 2.56 7.36 1.70
N ALA A 371 2.49 6.07 2.08
CA ALA A 371 3.12 4.99 1.33
C ALA A 371 2.60 4.89 -0.13
N ARG A 372 1.28 5.10 -0.33
CA ARG A 372 0.68 5.19 -1.67
C ARG A 372 1.19 6.40 -2.44
N ALA A 373 1.38 7.55 -1.80
CA ALA A 373 1.92 8.75 -2.44
C ALA A 373 3.36 8.52 -2.90
N VAL A 374 4.19 7.91 -2.04
CA VAL A 374 5.59 7.59 -2.35
C VAL A 374 5.69 6.67 -3.58
N THR A 375 4.91 5.59 -3.58
CA THR A 375 4.96 4.57 -4.64
C THR A 375 4.22 4.96 -5.92
N GLY A 376 3.26 5.88 -5.83
CA GLY A 376 2.56 6.48 -6.97
C GLY A 376 3.23 7.73 -7.52
N LEU A 377 4.48 8.03 -7.11
CA LEU A 377 5.24 9.23 -7.50
C LEU A 377 4.49 10.55 -7.23
N GLY A 378 3.66 10.56 -6.19
CA GLY A 378 2.94 11.72 -5.66
C GLY A 378 3.76 12.55 -4.67
N VAL A 379 5.07 12.33 -4.61
CA VAL A 379 6.05 13.08 -3.81
C VAL A 379 6.97 13.90 -4.72
N ASP A 380 7.75 14.81 -4.13
CA ASP A 380 8.65 15.66 -4.92
C ASP A 380 9.77 14.88 -5.63
N ARG A 381 10.11 15.35 -6.83
CA ARG A 381 11.21 14.79 -7.62
C ARG A 381 12.54 15.00 -6.91
N GLY A 382 13.41 14.00 -6.96
CA GLY A 382 14.75 14.04 -6.36
C GLY A 382 14.82 13.50 -4.94
N ILE A 383 13.68 13.21 -4.32
CA ILE A 383 13.62 12.39 -3.10
C ILE A 383 13.77 10.92 -3.49
N THR A 384 14.69 10.20 -2.85
CA THR A 384 14.98 8.79 -3.11
C THR A 384 14.36 7.86 -2.08
N GLY A 385 14.06 8.37 -0.88
CA GLY A 385 13.46 7.59 0.19
C GLY A 385 12.94 8.48 1.32
N PHE A 386 12.35 7.87 2.34
CA PHE A 386 11.91 8.54 3.55
C PHE A 386 12.26 7.71 4.79
N ASN A 387 12.72 8.35 5.86
CA ASN A 387 12.73 7.75 7.19
C ASN A 387 11.41 8.03 7.89
N ARG A 388 10.71 6.97 8.28
CA ARG A 388 9.42 7.07 8.96
C ARG A 388 9.62 7.05 10.47
N LEU A 389 9.06 8.04 11.14
CA LEU A 389 9.12 8.21 12.59
C LEU A 389 7.71 8.27 13.16
N GLY A 390 7.47 7.59 14.28
CA GLY A 390 6.24 7.67 15.06
C GLY A 390 6.48 8.35 16.39
N PHE A 391 5.65 9.34 16.75
CA PHE A 391 5.72 9.96 18.07
C PHE A 391 4.90 9.15 19.07
N LEU A 392 5.56 8.28 19.83
CA LEU A 392 4.93 7.36 20.78
C LEU A 392 5.08 7.87 22.21
N LYS A 393 4.04 7.68 23.02
CA LYS A 393 4.02 8.11 24.42
C LYS A 393 4.81 7.11 25.27
N ARG A 394 5.82 7.58 26.01
CA ARG A 394 6.71 6.73 26.83
C ARG A 394 6.20 6.58 28.26
N SER A 395 6.01 7.71 28.96
CA SER A 395 5.55 7.75 30.35
C SER A 395 4.93 9.11 30.66
N GLY A 396 3.75 9.12 31.28
CA GLY A 396 3.03 10.35 31.59
C GLY A 396 2.71 11.15 30.32
N LYS A 397 3.34 12.32 30.14
CA LYS A 397 3.16 13.20 28.98
C LYS A 397 4.39 13.33 28.07
N ALA A 398 5.41 12.50 28.28
CA ALA A 398 6.65 12.50 27.50
C ALA A 398 6.57 11.54 26.30
N TYR A 399 7.16 11.95 25.18
CA TYR A 399 7.10 11.23 23.91
C TYR A 399 8.50 10.81 23.45
N LEU A 400 8.55 9.85 22.53
CA LEU A 400 9.74 9.44 21.80
C LEU A 400 9.44 9.42 20.31
N ALA A 401 10.35 9.98 19.51
CA ALA A 401 10.34 9.79 18.07
C ALA A 401 10.96 8.41 17.75
N ALA A 402 10.12 7.39 17.72
CA ALA A 402 10.54 6.02 17.44
C ALA A 402 10.72 5.81 15.93
N PRO A 403 11.85 5.26 15.48
CA PRO A 403 12.01 4.85 14.08
C PRO A 403 11.06 3.70 13.75
N LEU A 404 10.25 3.90 12.70
CA LEU A 404 9.32 2.92 12.15
C LEU A 404 9.86 2.28 10.86
N GLY A 405 11.08 2.67 10.44
CA GLY A 405 11.79 2.12 9.30
C GLY A 405 11.88 3.08 8.11
N ARG A 406 12.71 2.70 7.14
CA ARG A 406 12.91 3.42 5.88
C ARG A 406 11.93 2.94 4.80
N PHE A 407 11.54 3.86 3.93
CA PHE A 407 10.67 3.61 2.80
C PHE A 407 11.28 4.22 1.53
N GLU A 408 11.70 3.37 0.61
CA GLU A 408 12.30 3.79 -0.66
C GLU A 408 11.23 4.28 -1.64
N VAL A 409 11.58 5.29 -2.45
CA VAL A 409 10.73 5.79 -3.54
C VAL A 409 10.90 4.87 -4.74
N VAL A 410 10.01 3.90 -4.86
CA VAL A 410 9.95 2.96 -6.00
C VAL A 410 8.56 3.03 -6.62
N GLU A 411 8.50 3.28 -7.92
CA GLU A 411 7.23 3.30 -8.65
C GLU A 411 6.56 1.92 -8.62
N ARG A 412 5.29 1.89 -8.22
CA ARG A 412 4.45 0.69 -8.24
C ARG A 412 3.24 0.93 -9.12
N THR A 413 3.26 0.43 -10.35
CA THR A 413 2.23 0.72 -11.37
C THR A 413 0.80 0.39 -10.90
N ASP A 414 0.62 -0.71 -10.14
CA ASP A 414 -0.71 -1.13 -9.69
C ASP A 414 -1.23 -0.37 -8.46
N VAL A 415 -0.46 0.53 -7.85
CA VAL A 415 -0.95 1.34 -6.71
C VAL A 415 -2.12 2.24 -7.11
N ASP A 416 -2.15 2.67 -8.37
CA ASP A 416 -3.21 3.50 -8.92
C ASP A 416 -4.55 2.76 -9.04
N ARG A 417 -4.54 1.43 -9.02
CA ARG A 417 -5.78 0.61 -8.98
C ARG A 417 -6.54 0.81 -7.68
N LEU A 418 -5.84 1.13 -6.58
CA LEU A 418 -6.46 1.41 -5.28
C LEU A 418 -7.35 2.66 -5.27
N ARG A 419 -7.30 3.48 -6.32
CA ARG A 419 -8.23 4.61 -6.49
C ARG A 419 -9.68 4.16 -6.64
N GLU A 420 -9.91 2.98 -7.21
CA GLU A 420 -11.25 2.42 -7.43
C GLU A 420 -11.95 2.08 -6.11
N VAL A 421 -11.20 1.68 -5.07
CA VAL A 421 -11.73 1.35 -3.75
C VAL A 421 -11.85 2.57 -2.82
N ASP A 422 -11.16 3.68 -3.12
CA ASP A 422 -11.11 4.87 -2.25
C ASP A 422 -12.50 5.38 -1.81
N PRO A 423 -13.54 5.50 -2.67
CA PRO A 423 -14.86 5.96 -2.25
C PRO A 423 -15.49 5.06 -1.17
N TRP A 424 -15.38 3.75 -1.34
CA TRP A 424 -15.89 2.77 -0.37
C TRP A 424 -15.04 2.76 0.90
N LEU A 425 -13.71 2.72 0.77
CA LEU A 425 -12.78 2.70 1.89
C LEU A 425 -12.91 3.96 2.77
N ASN A 426 -13.18 5.12 2.18
CA ASN A 426 -13.48 6.36 2.92
C ASN A 426 -14.80 6.27 3.71
N GLY A 427 -15.81 5.60 3.17
CA GLY A 427 -17.05 5.28 3.89
C GLY A 427 -16.78 4.34 5.07
N PHE A 428 -16.06 3.24 4.80
CA PHE A 428 -15.72 2.23 5.79
C PHE A 428 -14.83 2.79 6.92
N ARG A 429 -13.82 3.60 6.61
CA ARG A 429 -12.98 4.30 7.60
C ARG A 429 -13.78 5.19 8.53
N ARG A 430 -14.77 5.92 8.01
CA ARG A 430 -15.66 6.75 8.84
C ARG A 430 -16.52 5.89 9.76
N ALA A 431 -17.09 4.81 9.25
CA ALA A 431 -17.93 3.91 10.03
C ALA A 431 -17.14 3.17 11.13
N ALA A 432 -15.95 2.67 10.80
CA ALA A 432 -15.06 1.96 11.72
C ALA A 432 -14.34 2.87 12.72
N GLY A 433 -14.31 4.19 12.47
CA GLY A 433 -13.73 5.20 13.36
C GLY A 433 -14.76 5.99 14.19
N ASP A 434 -16.05 5.65 14.09
CA ASP A 434 -17.11 6.31 14.84
C ASP A 434 -17.08 5.95 16.34
N LYS A 435 -17.92 6.58 17.17
CA LYS A 435 -18.01 6.30 18.61
C LYS A 435 -18.49 4.86 18.84
N ASN A 436 -17.64 4.05 19.46
CA ASN A 436 -17.87 2.64 19.80
C ASN A 436 -18.25 1.73 18.61
N PRO A 437 -17.38 1.61 17.59
CA PRO A 437 -17.62 0.66 16.50
C PRO A 437 -17.36 -0.77 16.99
N PRO A 438 -18.06 -1.79 16.47
CA PRO A 438 -17.74 -3.18 16.79
C PRO A 438 -16.27 -3.48 16.48
N PRO A 439 -15.49 -4.09 17.42
CA PRO A 439 -14.03 -4.24 17.28
C PRO A 439 -13.58 -4.93 15.99
N ARG A 440 -14.41 -5.84 15.45
CA ARG A 440 -14.15 -6.54 14.18
C ARG A 440 -13.94 -5.61 12.99
N PHE A 441 -14.66 -4.48 12.91
CA PHE A 441 -14.51 -3.53 11.80
C PHE A 441 -13.25 -2.69 11.92
N ALA A 442 -12.85 -2.32 13.14
CA ALA A 442 -11.56 -1.69 13.39
C ALA A 442 -10.41 -2.65 13.05
N SER A 443 -10.54 -3.94 13.38
CA SER A 443 -9.59 -4.98 13.00
C SER A 443 -9.51 -5.17 11.48
N ALA A 444 -10.65 -5.25 10.80
CA ALA A 444 -10.73 -5.34 9.34
C ALA A 444 -10.07 -4.13 8.65
N LEU A 445 -10.33 -2.91 9.14
CA LEU A 445 -9.69 -1.71 8.62
C LEU A 445 -8.16 -1.75 8.79
N ARG A 446 -7.66 -2.18 9.96
CA ARG A 446 -6.22 -2.33 10.19
C ARG A 446 -5.59 -3.34 9.24
N ARG A 447 -6.28 -4.45 8.94
CA ARG A 447 -5.82 -5.46 7.97
C ARG A 447 -5.73 -4.87 6.55
N ILE A 448 -6.74 -4.09 6.14
CA ILE A 448 -6.71 -3.39 4.84
C ILE A 448 -5.54 -2.40 4.79
N ASP A 449 -5.40 -1.53 5.79
CA ASP A 449 -4.32 -0.52 5.82
C ASP A 449 -2.94 -1.18 5.84
N SER A 450 -2.78 -2.30 6.55
CA SER A 450 -1.54 -3.09 6.58
C SER A 450 -1.24 -3.76 5.24
N ALA A 451 -2.24 -4.36 4.59
CA ALA A 451 -2.06 -4.97 3.27
C ALA A 451 -1.69 -3.93 2.20
N ILE A 452 -2.34 -2.76 2.22
CA ILE A 452 -2.00 -1.64 1.33
C ILE A 452 -0.56 -1.17 1.58
N PHE A 453 -0.18 -0.99 2.85
CA PHE A 453 1.17 -0.55 3.21
C PHE A 453 2.23 -1.55 2.78
N ASP A 454 2.01 -2.85 3.03
CA ASP A 454 2.92 -3.93 2.65
C ASP A 454 3.08 -4.00 1.13
N PHE A 455 1.98 -3.88 0.36
CA PHE A 455 2.07 -3.80 -1.09
C PHE A 455 2.87 -2.60 -1.57
N CYS A 456 2.68 -1.42 -0.96
CA CYS A 456 3.49 -0.26 -1.33
C CYS A 456 4.99 -0.54 -1.07
N LYS A 457 5.32 -1.15 0.07
CA LYS A 457 6.71 -1.46 0.43
C LYS A 457 7.33 -2.51 -0.50
N TYR A 458 6.69 -3.66 -0.67
CA TYR A 458 7.29 -4.83 -1.32
C TYR A 458 6.89 -5.00 -2.79
N GLY A 459 5.71 -4.53 -3.18
CA GLY A 459 5.15 -4.73 -4.52
C GLY A 459 4.80 -6.19 -4.81
N GLY A 460 4.37 -6.46 -6.05
CA GLY A 460 4.13 -7.82 -6.56
C GLY A 460 2.75 -8.41 -6.24
N ALA A 461 2.39 -9.44 -7.01
CA ALA A 461 1.04 -10.02 -7.02
C ALA A 461 0.63 -10.64 -5.68
N ALA A 462 1.55 -11.30 -4.97
CA ALA A 462 1.26 -11.90 -3.67
C ALA A 462 0.84 -10.86 -2.61
N PHE A 463 1.50 -9.68 -2.58
CA PHE A 463 1.11 -8.61 -1.66
C PHE A 463 -0.17 -7.92 -2.13
N PHE A 464 -0.41 -7.83 -3.44
CA PHE A 464 -1.67 -7.32 -3.97
C PHE A 464 -2.85 -8.26 -3.65
N GLN A 465 -2.65 -9.58 -3.67
CA GLN A 465 -3.64 -10.56 -3.21
C GLN A 465 -4.04 -10.31 -1.75
N ARG A 466 -3.09 -9.97 -0.88
CA ARG A 466 -3.39 -9.64 0.53
C ARG A 466 -4.35 -8.46 0.66
N ILE A 467 -4.31 -7.48 -0.26
CA ILE A 467 -5.28 -6.38 -0.32
C ILE A 467 -6.66 -6.92 -0.66
N ILE A 468 -6.76 -7.71 -1.74
CA ILE A 468 -8.02 -8.30 -2.21
C ILE A 468 -8.65 -9.19 -1.13
N VAL A 469 -7.85 -10.03 -0.46
CA VAL A 469 -8.28 -10.87 0.66
C VAL A 469 -8.77 -10.01 1.84
N ALA A 470 -8.04 -8.95 2.22
CA ALA A 470 -8.46 -8.07 3.30
C ALA A 470 -9.77 -7.33 3.00
N LEU A 471 -9.98 -6.92 1.75
CA LEU A 471 -11.24 -6.33 1.28
C LEU A 471 -12.37 -7.35 1.31
N GLY A 472 -12.14 -8.57 0.81
CA GLY A 472 -13.12 -9.66 0.84
C GLY A 472 -13.54 -10.05 2.26
N ALA A 473 -12.59 -10.10 3.19
CA ALA A 473 -12.88 -10.34 4.60
C ALA A 473 -13.72 -9.22 5.22
N ALA A 474 -13.42 -7.96 4.91
CA ALA A 474 -14.22 -6.82 5.38
C ALA A 474 -15.64 -6.83 4.80
N GLU A 475 -15.79 -7.19 3.52
CA GLU A 475 -17.10 -7.35 2.88
C GLU A 475 -17.90 -8.49 3.53
N ARG A 476 -17.27 -9.65 3.77
CA ARG A 476 -17.90 -10.79 4.47
C ARG A 476 -18.43 -10.40 5.85
N GLU A 477 -17.70 -9.60 6.61
CA GLU A 477 -18.15 -9.09 7.91
C GLU A 477 -19.35 -8.14 7.77
N LEU A 478 -19.38 -7.30 6.73
CA LEU A 478 -20.53 -6.43 6.44
C LEU A 478 -21.74 -7.23 5.97
N ALA A 479 -21.54 -8.27 5.16
CA ALA A 479 -22.61 -9.16 4.68
C ALA A 479 -23.39 -9.78 5.84
N ASN A 480 -22.69 -10.13 6.92
CA ASN A 480 -23.25 -10.77 8.12
C ASN A 480 -23.79 -9.80 9.19
N THR A 481 -23.68 -8.48 9.00
CA THR A 481 -24.01 -7.49 10.05
C THR A 481 -24.97 -6.40 9.53
N GLU A 482 -26.22 -6.78 9.27
CA GLU A 482 -27.28 -5.92 8.70
C GLU A 482 -27.46 -4.59 9.46
N ARG A 483 -27.68 -4.65 10.76
CA ARG A 483 -27.89 -3.45 11.60
C ARG A 483 -26.76 -2.42 11.46
N PHE A 484 -25.50 -2.88 11.42
CA PHE A 484 -24.36 -1.96 11.31
C PHE A 484 -24.28 -1.30 9.94
N ARG A 485 -24.52 -2.06 8.85
CA ARG A 485 -24.50 -1.50 7.49
C ARG A 485 -25.65 -0.51 7.27
N GLU A 486 -26.83 -0.74 7.85
CA GLU A 486 -27.96 0.18 7.78
C GLU A 486 -27.70 1.47 8.56
N ASP A 487 -27.29 1.36 9.84
CA ASP A 487 -27.00 2.49 10.72
C ASP A 487 -25.92 3.41 10.10
N LYS A 488 -24.91 2.82 9.46
CA LYS A 488 -23.79 3.54 8.83
C LYS A 488 -23.99 3.82 7.33
N LYS A 489 -25.12 3.40 6.76
CA LYS A 489 -25.46 3.52 5.33
C LYS A 489 -24.35 2.99 4.40
N LEU A 490 -23.72 1.90 4.80
CA LEU A 490 -22.64 1.25 4.04
C LEU A 490 -23.22 0.40 2.91
N LYS A 491 -22.73 0.65 1.70
CA LYS A 491 -23.06 -0.15 0.50
C LYS A 491 -22.04 -1.28 0.33
N PRO A 492 -22.40 -2.37 -0.36
CA PRO A 492 -21.42 -3.39 -0.73
C PRO A 492 -20.30 -2.80 -1.57
N LEU A 493 -19.09 -3.35 -1.46
CA LEU A 493 -17.98 -3.02 -2.35
C LEU A 493 -18.25 -3.62 -3.73
N ALA A 494 -18.29 -2.79 -4.76
CA ALA A 494 -18.54 -3.21 -6.13
C ALA A 494 -17.90 -2.27 -7.16
N GLY A 495 -17.68 -2.76 -8.37
CA GLY A 495 -17.17 -1.97 -9.48
C GLY A 495 -15.65 -1.90 -9.59
N LEU A 496 -14.92 -2.86 -8.99
CA LEU A 496 -13.49 -3.00 -9.24
C LEU A 496 -13.27 -3.53 -10.66
N SER A 497 -12.29 -2.96 -11.37
CA SER A 497 -12.00 -3.26 -12.76
C SER A 497 -11.28 -4.61 -12.92
N ALA A 498 -11.34 -5.17 -14.14
CA ALA A 498 -10.64 -6.42 -14.46
C ALA A 498 -9.11 -6.32 -14.34
N GLU A 499 -8.54 -5.11 -14.28
CA GLU A 499 -7.09 -4.91 -14.11
C GLU A 499 -6.59 -5.43 -12.75
N TRP A 500 -7.46 -5.49 -11.73
CA TRP A 500 -7.15 -6.11 -10.43
C TRP A 500 -6.83 -7.61 -10.54
N ILE A 501 -7.33 -8.29 -11.59
CA ILE A 501 -7.04 -9.70 -11.83
C ILE A 501 -5.56 -9.85 -12.18
N GLY A 502 -5.08 -9.09 -13.17
CA GLY A 502 -3.67 -9.12 -13.57
C GLY A 502 -2.73 -8.70 -12.44
N ALA A 503 -3.10 -7.68 -11.66
CA ALA A 503 -2.30 -7.21 -10.53
C ALA A 503 -2.22 -8.25 -9.39
N ALA A 504 -3.19 -9.16 -9.28
CA ALA A 504 -3.25 -10.17 -8.23
C ALA A 504 -2.80 -11.57 -8.68
N ASP A 505 -2.48 -11.78 -9.96
CA ASP A 505 -2.13 -13.10 -10.47
C ASP A 505 -0.68 -13.46 -10.08
N ASP A 506 -0.52 -14.31 -9.06
CA ASP A 506 0.76 -14.85 -8.62
C ASP A 506 1.11 -16.20 -9.29
N GLY A 507 0.27 -16.66 -10.23
CA GLY A 507 0.41 -17.95 -10.89
C GLY A 507 0.09 -19.17 -10.01
N SER A 508 -0.44 -18.98 -8.80
CA SER A 508 -0.79 -20.10 -7.90
C SER A 508 -2.01 -20.87 -8.38
N ARG A 509 -2.05 -22.16 -8.03
CA ARG A 509 -3.16 -23.06 -8.38
C ARG A 509 -4.44 -22.63 -7.66
N GLU A 510 -4.33 -22.22 -6.41
CA GLU A 510 -5.41 -21.69 -5.58
C GLU A 510 -6.05 -20.44 -6.21
N TYR A 511 -5.22 -19.51 -6.70
CA TYR A 511 -5.70 -18.31 -7.38
C TYR A 511 -6.49 -18.65 -8.65
N SER A 512 -6.00 -19.60 -9.46
CA SER A 512 -6.70 -20.02 -10.68
C SER A 512 -8.10 -20.60 -10.40
N ILE A 513 -8.25 -21.40 -9.33
CA ILE A 513 -9.54 -21.94 -8.91
C ILE A 513 -10.47 -20.83 -8.42
N ALA A 514 -9.97 -19.96 -7.54
CA ALA A 514 -10.75 -18.88 -6.97
C ALA A 514 -11.25 -17.91 -8.05
N LEU A 515 -10.40 -17.56 -9.02
CA LEU A 515 -10.76 -16.70 -10.15
C LEU A 515 -11.81 -17.36 -11.06
N ALA A 516 -11.64 -18.64 -11.38
CA ALA A 516 -12.61 -19.40 -12.18
C ALA A 516 -13.99 -19.42 -11.53
N LEU A 517 -14.03 -19.68 -10.21
CA LEU A 517 -15.25 -19.68 -9.42
C LEU A 517 -15.88 -18.28 -9.32
N ALA A 518 -15.09 -17.24 -9.00
CA ALA A 518 -15.58 -15.86 -8.93
C ALA A 518 -16.20 -15.38 -10.26
N GLY A 519 -15.76 -15.93 -11.40
CA GLY A 519 -16.32 -15.67 -12.72
C GLY A 519 -17.59 -16.45 -13.10
N VAL A 520 -18.07 -17.36 -12.25
CA VAL A 520 -19.27 -18.18 -12.54
C VAL A 520 -20.52 -17.30 -12.64
N HIS A 521 -21.25 -17.44 -13.75
CA HIS A 521 -22.48 -16.69 -14.03
C HIS A 521 -23.42 -17.49 -14.96
N HIS A 522 -24.63 -16.97 -15.16
CA HIS A 522 -25.52 -17.45 -16.21
C HIS A 522 -25.24 -16.70 -17.52
N GLU A 523 -24.87 -17.45 -18.56
CA GLU A 523 -24.78 -16.91 -19.91
C GLU A 523 -26.17 -16.97 -20.58
N PRO A 524 -26.75 -15.84 -21.03
CA PRO A 524 -28.09 -15.80 -21.64
C PRO A 524 -28.22 -16.58 -22.94
N ASP A 525 -29.36 -17.23 -23.16
CA ASP A 525 -29.56 -18.18 -24.27
C ASP A 525 -29.42 -17.52 -25.64
N GLY A 526 -29.94 -16.29 -25.77
CA GLY A 526 -29.74 -15.40 -26.92
C GLY A 526 -29.01 -14.08 -26.57
N PRO A 527 -28.45 -13.38 -27.57
CA PRO A 527 -27.71 -12.13 -27.38
C PRO A 527 -28.59 -10.95 -26.91
N ALA A 528 -29.91 -11.02 -27.12
CA ALA A 528 -30.87 -10.01 -26.67
C ALA A 528 -31.50 -10.34 -25.30
N GLU A 529 -31.21 -11.51 -24.73
CA GLU A 529 -31.76 -11.94 -23.45
C GLU A 529 -30.90 -11.44 -22.28
N GLN A 530 -31.58 -11.07 -21.19
CA GLN A 530 -30.91 -10.74 -19.94
C GLN A 530 -30.56 -12.02 -19.17
N PRO A 531 -29.45 -12.03 -18.42
CA PRO A 531 -29.16 -13.13 -17.49
C PRO A 531 -30.32 -13.31 -16.51
N LYS A 532 -30.73 -14.56 -16.28
CA LYS A 532 -31.82 -14.87 -15.34
C LYS A 532 -31.30 -15.12 -13.92
N ILE A 533 -30.05 -15.57 -13.80
CA ILE A 533 -29.36 -15.87 -12.55
C ILE A 533 -28.14 -14.96 -12.42
N GLY A 534 -27.94 -14.38 -11.23
CA GLY A 534 -26.80 -13.53 -10.92
C GLY A 534 -25.44 -14.26 -10.92
N PRO A 535 -24.33 -13.52 -10.75
CA PRO A 535 -22.99 -14.09 -10.61
C PRO A 535 -22.88 -14.95 -9.33
N LEU A 536 -21.79 -15.72 -9.18
CA LEU A 536 -21.53 -16.57 -8.01
C LEU A 536 -21.70 -15.80 -6.69
N ARG A 537 -21.30 -14.53 -6.66
CA ARG A 537 -21.39 -13.62 -5.51
C ARG A 537 -22.76 -13.64 -4.81
N THR A 538 -23.86 -13.76 -5.55
CA THR A 538 -25.21 -13.77 -4.94
C THR A 538 -25.48 -15.03 -4.11
N ASN A 539 -24.69 -16.09 -4.30
CA ASN A 539 -24.75 -17.29 -3.47
C ASN A 539 -23.89 -17.17 -2.20
N LEU A 540 -23.01 -16.17 -2.12
CA LEU A 540 -22.11 -15.90 -1.00
C LEU A 540 -22.67 -14.82 -0.06
N GLU A 541 -23.27 -13.77 -0.61
CA GLU A 541 -23.77 -12.65 0.16
C GLU A 541 -25.03 -12.00 -0.46
N PRO A 542 -25.86 -11.32 0.36
CA PRO A 542 -27.16 -10.81 -0.07
C PRO A 542 -27.01 -9.49 -0.84
N VAL A 543 -26.58 -9.55 -2.10
CA VAL A 543 -26.42 -8.38 -2.97
C VAL A 543 -27.40 -8.35 -4.14
N ASP A 544 -27.90 -7.15 -4.46
CA ASP A 544 -28.76 -6.88 -5.60
C ASP A 544 -27.91 -6.81 -6.88
N TRP A 545 -27.79 -7.95 -7.56
CA TRP A 545 -26.98 -8.06 -8.78
C TRP A 545 -27.56 -7.28 -9.96
N GLN A 546 -28.87 -7.01 -9.98
CA GLN A 546 -29.50 -6.16 -10.99
C GLN A 546 -29.01 -4.71 -10.86
N LYS A 547 -28.76 -4.25 -9.63
CA LYS A 547 -28.08 -2.98 -9.34
C LYS A 547 -26.55 -3.09 -9.33
N ARG A 548 -25.99 -4.05 -10.07
CA ARG A 548 -24.54 -4.26 -10.19
C ARG A 548 -23.86 -4.54 -8.85
N CYS A 549 -24.57 -5.22 -7.94
CA CYS A 549 -24.12 -5.49 -6.57
C CYS A 549 -23.79 -4.22 -5.76
N ARG A 550 -24.32 -3.04 -6.15
CA ARG A 550 -24.12 -1.77 -5.43
C ARG A 550 -25.12 -1.54 -4.31
N ALA A 551 -26.00 -2.51 -4.06
CA ALA A 551 -27.02 -2.48 -3.02
C ALA A 551 -27.17 -3.88 -2.41
N TRP A 552 -27.56 -3.91 -1.14
CA TRP A 552 -27.91 -5.14 -0.43
C TRP A 552 -29.33 -5.61 -0.83
N ALA A 553 -29.57 -6.93 -0.76
CA ALA A 553 -30.81 -7.60 -1.14
C ALA A 553 -31.28 -8.54 -0.02
N GLU A 554 -31.72 -7.98 1.10
CA GLU A 554 -32.03 -8.71 2.36
C GLU A 554 -33.08 -9.83 2.22
N LYS A 555 -33.93 -9.75 1.20
CA LYS A 555 -35.04 -10.71 0.99
C LYS A 555 -34.70 -11.80 -0.02
N GLU A 556 -33.51 -11.77 -0.62
CA GLU A 556 -33.10 -12.80 -1.58
C GLU A 556 -32.62 -14.07 -0.87
N ARG A 557 -33.23 -15.20 -1.20
CA ARG A 557 -32.93 -16.49 -0.57
C ARG A 557 -31.81 -17.27 -1.25
N CYS A 558 -31.06 -16.66 -2.17
CA CYS A 558 -30.08 -17.34 -3.02
C CYS A 558 -28.71 -17.58 -2.34
N VAL A 559 -28.48 -16.94 -1.17
CA VAL A 559 -27.30 -17.11 -0.33
C VAL A 559 -27.31 -18.49 0.34
N VAL A 560 -26.25 -19.27 0.14
CA VAL A 560 -26.07 -20.61 0.71
C VAL A 560 -24.71 -20.83 1.35
N TRP A 561 -23.76 -19.89 1.14
CA TRP A 561 -22.44 -19.93 1.76
C TRP A 561 -22.55 -19.71 3.27
N ASN A 562 -21.89 -20.55 4.06
CA ASN A 562 -21.91 -20.49 5.51
C ASN A 562 -20.55 -20.95 6.09
N ALA A 563 -20.51 -21.25 7.39
CA ALA A 563 -19.28 -21.65 8.10
C ALA A 563 -18.80 -23.09 7.81
N ALA A 564 -19.46 -23.82 6.90
CA ALA A 564 -19.00 -25.12 6.44
C ALA A 564 -17.68 -25.01 5.64
N ASP A 565 -17.03 -26.15 5.40
CA ASP A 565 -15.81 -26.22 4.58
C ASP A 565 -16.07 -25.83 3.12
N LEU A 566 -14.99 -25.47 2.42
CA LEU A 566 -15.03 -25.03 1.02
C LEU A 566 -15.79 -26.00 0.12
N ALA A 567 -15.52 -27.32 0.23
CA ALA A 567 -16.15 -28.30 -0.65
C ALA A 567 -17.65 -28.42 -0.39
N THR A 568 -18.09 -28.38 0.87
CA THR A 568 -19.52 -28.28 1.23
C THR A 568 -20.16 -27.05 0.60
N ASN A 569 -19.55 -25.88 0.78
CA ASN A 569 -20.10 -24.62 0.31
C ASN A 569 -20.22 -24.60 -1.22
N LEU A 570 -19.19 -25.03 -1.95
CA LEU A 570 -19.23 -25.13 -3.42
C LEU A 570 -20.32 -26.10 -3.91
N ALA A 571 -20.49 -27.25 -3.24
CA ALA A 571 -21.56 -28.20 -3.59
C ALA A 571 -22.96 -27.61 -3.33
N ASN A 572 -23.14 -26.87 -2.22
CA ASN A 572 -24.39 -26.17 -1.92
C ASN A 572 -24.69 -25.07 -2.97
N VAL A 573 -23.67 -24.32 -3.38
CA VAL A 573 -23.80 -23.30 -4.44
C VAL A 573 -24.22 -23.95 -5.76
N LEU A 574 -23.57 -25.05 -6.16
CA LEU A 574 -23.94 -25.78 -7.37
C LEU A 574 -25.40 -26.25 -7.33
N GLN A 575 -25.81 -26.90 -6.25
CA GLN A 575 -27.19 -27.36 -6.05
C GLN A 575 -28.15 -26.19 -6.16
N ARG A 576 -27.84 -25.07 -5.49
CA ARG A 576 -28.72 -23.91 -5.47
C ARG A 576 -28.88 -23.29 -6.85
N ARG A 577 -27.78 -23.14 -7.59
CA ARG A 577 -27.78 -22.57 -8.94
C ARG A 577 -28.54 -23.44 -9.92
N MET A 578 -28.48 -24.76 -9.80
CA MET A 578 -29.32 -25.67 -10.60
C MET A 578 -30.81 -25.46 -10.34
N MET A 579 -31.20 -25.41 -9.06
CA MET A 579 -32.59 -25.20 -8.66
C MET A 579 -33.13 -23.84 -9.13
N ASP A 580 -32.37 -22.77 -8.93
CA ASP A 580 -32.78 -21.43 -9.36
C ASP A 580 -32.83 -21.34 -10.89
N GLY A 581 -31.88 -21.98 -11.59
CA GLY A 581 -31.82 -22.04 -13.05
C GLY A 581 -33.04 -22.77 -13.65
N GLU A 582 -33.41 -23.92 -13.10
CA GLU A 582 -34.60 -24.67 -13.50
C GLU A 582 -35.87 -23.86 -13.25
N ARG A 583 -36.00 -23.25 -12.07
CA ARG A 583 -37.15 -22.39 -11.71
C ARG A 583 -37.29 -21.18 -12.62
N ALA A 584 -36.17 -20.60 -13.07
CA ALA A 584 -36.15 -19.48 -14.00
C ALA A 584 -36.29 -19.90 -15.48
N GLY A 585 -36.36 -21.21 -15.76
CA GLY A 585 -36.42 -21.73 -17.13
C GLY A 585 -35.17 -21.40 -17.95
N CYS A 586 -33.98 -21.53 -17.35
CA CYS A 586 -32.71 -21.44 -18.09
C CYS A 586 -32.57 -22.68 -18.97
N GLN A 587 -32.30 -22.53 -20.26
CA GLN A 587 -32.06 -23.70 -21.12
C GLN A 587 -30.69 -24.32 -20.84
N ARG A 588 -29.76 -23.51 -20.35
CA ARG A 588 -28.39 -23.91 -19.99
C ARG A 588 -28.14 -23.79 -18.51
N LEU A 589 -27.21 -24.62 -18.03
CA LEU A 589 -26.73 -24.56 -16.65
C LEU A 589 -26.05 -23.20 -16.38
N PRO A 590 -26.41 -22.49 -15.29
CA PRO A 590 -25.85 -21.18 -14.94
C PRO A 590 -24.45 -21.28 -14.32
N LEU A 591 -23.55 -21.99 -15.01
CA LEU A 591 -22.20 -22.38 -14.58
C LEU A 591 -21.10 -21.86 -15.55
N ALA A 592 -21.45 -20.94 -16.44
CA ALA A 592 -20.49 -20.39 -17.40
C ALA A 592 -19.46 -19.52 -16.69
N SER A 593 -18.22 -19.51 -17.15
CA SER A 593 -17.18 -18.60 -16.68
C SER A 593 -16.23 -18.27 -17.82
N ARG A 594 -15.55 -17.14 -17.70
CA ARG A 594 -14.48 -16.72 -18.63
C ARG A 594 -13.13 -17.30 -18.26
N PHE A 595 -12.98 -17.60 -16.98
CA PHE A 595 -11.76 -18.13 -16.43
C PHE A 595 -11.97 -19.61 -16.19
N THR A 596 -10.96 -20.39 -16.54
CA THR A 596 -11.05 -21.85 -16.54
C THR A 596 -9.82 -22.43 -15.89
N VAL A 597 -9.98 -23.58 -15.26
CA VAL A 597 -8.93 -24.26 -14.52
C VAL A 597 -8.37 -25.43 -15.35
N PRO A 598 -7.04 -25.58 -15.44
CA PRO A 598 -6.39 -26.77 -16.00
C PRO A 598 -6.78 -28.07 -15.28
N LEU A 599 -6.77 -29.21 -15.98
CA LEU A 599 -7.24 -30.48 -15.42
C LEU A 599 -6.33 -31.04 -14.32
N ASP A 600 -5.03 -30.76 -14.35
CA ASP A 600 -4.08 -31.15 -13.30
C ASP A 600 -4.39 -30.44 -11.97
N VAL A 601 -4.74 -29.15 -12.04
CA VAL A 601 -5.17 -28.36 -10.89
C VAL A 601 -6.50 -28.87 -10.32
N ILE A 602 -7.43 -29.28 -11.18
CA ILE A 602 -8.68 -29.95 -10.74
C ILE A 602 -8.36 -31.28 -10.04
N ALA A 603 -7.45 -32.08 -10.58
CA ALA A 603 -7.04 -33.34 -9.96
C ALA A 603 -6.43 -33.10 -8.57
N ALA A 604 -5.54 -32.12 -8.43
CA ALA A 604 -4.96 -31.70 -7.15
C ALA A 604 -6.03 -31.20 -6.16
N PHE A 605 -7.02 -30.43 -6.63
CA PHE A 605 -8.15 -30.03 -5.80
C PHE A 605 -8.97 -31.23 -5.32
N ILE A 606 -9.23 -32.23 -6.16
CA ILE A 606 -9.99 -33.43 -5.76
C ILE A 606 -9.18 -34.29 -4.77
N ALA A 607 -7.86 -34.38 -4.96
CA ALA A 607 -6.94 -35.11 -4.10
C ALA A 607 -6.74 -34.45 -2.72
N GLY A 608 -7.06 -33.15 -2.59
CA GLY A 608 -6.90 -32.40 -1.35
C GLY A 608 -5.50 -31.90 -1.08
N GLU A 609 -4.78 -31.59 -2.15
CA GLU A 609 -3.41 -31.09 -2.11
C GLU A 609 -3.32 -29.55 -2.13
N LEU A 610 -4.45 -28.87 -2.27
CA LEU A 610 -4.52 -27.40 -2.33
C LEU A 610 -5.02 -26.82 -1.00
N ASP A 611 -4.66 -25.57 -0.74
CA ASP A 611 -5.10 -24.85 0.46
C ASP A 611 -6.54 -24.32 0.27
N ASP A 612 -7.50 -25.07 0.83
CA ASP A 612 -8.93 -24.73 0.78
C ASP A 612 -9.23 -23.38 1.47
N ALA A 613 -8.49 -23.02 2.53
CA ALA A 613 -8.70 -21.74 3.22
C ALA A 613 -8.24 -20.58 2.35
N ARG A 614 -7.09 -20.72 1.69
CA ARG A 614 -6.59 -19.74 0.73
C ARG A 614 -7.53 -19.56 -0.46
N ILE A 615 -8.08 -20.65 -1.01
CA ILE A 615 -9.07 -20.58 -2.10
C ILE A 615 -10.31 -19.80 -1.63
N GLU A 616 -10.84 -20.09 -0.45
CA GLU A 616 -12.00 -19.37 0.09
C GLU A 616 -11.72 -17.87 0.28
N GLU A 617 -10.60 -17.52 0.89
CA GLU A 617 -10.18 -16.12 1.09
C GLU A 617 -10.07 -15.36 -0.25
N LEU A 618 -9.51 -16.01 -1.28
CA LEU A 618 -9.39 -15.44 -2.62
C LEU A 618 -10.74 -15.31 -3.32
N ILE A 619 -11.67 -16.27 -3.16
CA ILE A 619 -13.03 -16.17 -3.73
C ILE A 619 -13.73 -14.91 -3.19
N TRP A 620 -13.68 -14.69 -1.87
CA TRP A 620 -14.31 -13.53 -1.21
C TRP A 620 -13.76 -12.19 -1.72
N GLY A 621 -12.47 -12.13 -2.06
CA GLY A 621 -11.88 -10.92 -2.61
C GLY A 621 -12.11 -10.76 -4.12
N LEU A 622 -11.95 -11.83 -4.91
CA LEU A 622 -12.07 -11.78 -6.37
C LEU A 622 -13.51 -11.56 -6.85
N MET A 623 -14.52 -11.96 -6.06
CA MET A 623 -15.92 -11.70 -6.39
C MET A 623 -16.29 -10.20 -6.35
N LEU A 624 -15.44 -9.35 -5.78
CA LEU A 624 -15.63 -7.89 -5.74
C LEU A 624 -15.27 -7.22 -7.08
N ILE A 625 -14.59 -7.96 -7.96
CA ILE A 625 -14.19 -7.54 -9.30
C ILE A 625 -15.33 -7.83 -10.29
N ASP A 626 -15.59 -6.90 -11.21
CA ASP A 626 -16.61 -7.06 -12.25
C ASP A 626 -16.16 -8.04 -13.35
N THR A 627 -16.15 -9.35 -13.05
CA THR A 627 -15.64 -10.42 -13.92
C THR A 627 -16.63 -10.90 -15.00
N TRP A 628 -17.92 -10.66 -14.82
CA TRP A 628 -18.98 -11.30 -15.62
C TRP A 628 -19.53 -10.45 -16.77
N ARG A 629 -19.22 -9.14 -16.84
CA ARG A 629 -19.73 -8.21 -17.87
C ARG A 629 -18.90 -8.24 -19.16
N ARG A 630 -19.54 -8.36 -20.33
CA ARG A 630 -18.85 -8.53 -21.65
C ARG A 630 -18.03 -7.33 -22.09
N ASP A 631 -18.36 -6.14 -21.62
CA ASP A 631 -17.79 -4.88 -22.14
C ASP A 631 -16.45 -4.47 -21.49
N LEU A 632 -15.95 -5.24 -20.52
CA LEU A 632 -14.78 -4.89 -19.70
C LEU A 632 -13.61 -5.88 -19.80
N ALA A 633 -13.63 -6.84 -20.73
CA ALA A 633 -12.53 -7.77 -20.90
C ALA A 633 -11.38 -7.13 -21.70
N PRO A 634 -10.14 -7.09 -21.17
CA PRO A 634 -8.97 -6.78 -21.98
C PRO A 634 -8.84 -7.81 -23.11
N ALA A 635 -8.68 -7.34 -24.34
CA ALA A 635 -8.33 -8.19 -25.46
C ALA A 635 -6.91 -8.77 -25.20
N GLY A 636 -6.81 -10.03 -24.81
CA GLY A 636 -5.50 -10.70 -24.68
C GLY A 636 -5.36 -11.76 -23.58
N MET A 637 -6.27 -11.86 -22.60
CA MET A 637 -6.16 -12.86 -21.52
C MET A 637 -6.79 -14.22 -21.82
N ASN A 638 -7.34 -14.42 -23.02
CA ASN A 638 -7.81 -15.72 -23.48
C ASN A 638 -6.63 -16.52 -24.04
N GLN A 639 -5.82 -17.12 -23.17
CA GLN A 639 -5.01 -18.29 -23.49
C GLN A 639 -4.34 -18.78 -22.21
N SER A 640 -4.95 -19.77 -21.57
CA SER A 640 -4.19 -20.71 -20.76
C SER A 640 -3.12 -21.31 -21.66
N ARG A 641 -1.84 -21.08 -21.35
CA ARG A 641 -0.73 -21.79 -21.98
C ARG A 641 -0.78 -23.23 -21.49
N ASP A 642 -1.47 -24.11 -22.22
CA ASP A 642 -1.30 -25.56 -22.09
C ASP A 642 0.12 -25.91 -22.59
N GLY A 643 1.11 -25.69 -21.74
CA GLY A 643 2.41 -26.32 -21.88
C GLY A 643 2.27 -27.77 -21.45
N GLN A 644 2.52 -28.70 -22.37
CA GLN A 644 2.67 -30.13 -22.09
C GLN A 644 3.72 -30.33 -20.98
N ARG A 645 3.29 -30.34 -19.72
CA ARG A 645 4.06 -30.87 -18.59
C ARG A 645 3.44 -32.20 -18.20
N ALA A 646 4.29 -33.18 -17.93
CA ALA A 646 3.89 -34.49 -17.44
C ALA A 646 3.07 -34.32 -16.15
N ASP A 647 1.87 -34.91 -16.15
CA ASP A 647 0.85 -34.78 -15.13
C ASP A 647 1.28 -35.52 -13.85
N PRO A 648 1.48 -34.87 -12.69
CA PRO A 648 1.86 -35.56 -11.46
C PRO A 648 0.69 -36.37 -10.87
N ASN A 649 -0.56 -36.02 -11.17
CA ASN A 649 -1.75 -36.71 -10.68
C ASN A 649 -2.71 -37.12 -11.82
N PRO A 650 -3.05 -38.41 -11.96
CA PRO A 650 -4.01 -38.82 -12.97
C PRO A 650 -5.41 -38.31 -12.62
N LEU A 651 -6.09 -37.67 -13.58
CA LEU A 651 -7.45 -37.20 -13.41
C LEU A 651 -8.41 -38.37 -13.07
N PRO A 652 -9.19 -38.30 -11.97
CA PRO A 652 -10.13 -39.36 -11.61
C PRO A 652 -11.19 -39.59 -12.70
N ARG A 653 -11.41 -40.85 -13.11
CA ARG A 653 -12.41 -41.18 -14.14
C ARG A 653 -13.83 -40.85 -13.69
N GLU A 654 -14.09 -40.92 -12.39
CA GLU A 654 -15.37 -40.53 -11.78
C GLU A 654 -15.64 -39.04 -12.02
N TYR A 655 -14.63 -38.18 -11.88
CA TYR A 655 -14.77 -36.76 -12.18
C TYR A 655 -15.10 -36.54 -13.65
N ALA A 656 -14.35 -37.16 -14.57
CA ALA A 656 -14.58 -37.00 -16.00
C ALA A 656 -16.00 -37.42 -16.41
N LEU A 657 -16.50 -38.53 -15.86
CA LEU A 657 -17.85 -39.02 -16.11
C LEU A 657 -18.92 -38.06 -15.59
N LEU A 658 -18.77 -37.60 -14.34
CA LEU A 658 -19.73 -36.71 -13.69
C LEU A 658 -19.72 -35.32 -14.33
N LYS A 659 -18.55 -34.73 -14.61
CA LYS A 659 -18.40 -33.36 -15.11
C LYS A 659 -19.09 -33.12 -16.45
N LEU A 660 -19.18 -34.14 -17.31
CA LEU A 660 -19.89 -34.04 -18.60
C LEU A 660 -21.38 -33.70 -18.46
N LEU A 661 -22.01 -34.01 -17.32
CA LEU A 661 -23.41 -33.66 -17.03
C LEU A 661 -23.58 -32.22 -16.53
N PHE A 662 -22.49 -31.54 -16.17
CA PHE A 662 -22.51 -30.20 -15.55
C PHE A 662 -21.77 -29.18 -16.42
N LEU A 663 -21.77 -29.38 -17.74
CA LEU A 663 -21.18 -28.45 -18.68
C LEU A 663 -22.10 -27.23 -18.89
N PRO A 664 -21.54 -26.00 -18.96
CA PRO A 664 -22.35 -24.79 -19.13
C PRO A 664 -22.89 -24.61 -20.55
N ARG A 665 -22.37 -25.39 -21.51
CA ARG A 665 -22.72 -25.34 -22.93
C ARG A 665 -22.80 -26.74 -23.52
N PRO A 666 -23.54 -26.92 -24.63
CA PRO A 666 -23.61 -28.17 -25.38
C PRO A 666 -22.23 -28.65 -25.86
N LEU A 667 -22.12 -29.96 -26.07
CA LEU A 667 -20.95 -30.60 -26.66
C LEU A 667 -21.06 -30.63 -28.19
N VAL A 668 -19.99 -30.22 -28.86
CA VAL A 668 -19.88 -30.24 -30.32
C VAL A 668 -18.72 -31.13 -30.71
N ALA A 669 -18.96 -32.02 -31.67
CA ALA A 669 -17.93 -32.82 -32.32
C ALA A 669 -17.31 -32.00 -33.47
N GLU A 670 -15.99 -31.98 -33.53
CA GLU A 670 -15.21 -31.47 -34.65
C GLU A 670 -14.40 -32.61 -35.27
N ARG A 671 -14.28 -32.61 -36.60
CA ARG A 671 -13.46 -33.56 -37.36
C ARG A 671 -12.25 -32.87 -37.99
N PRO A 672 -11.18 -32.58 -37.23
CA PRO A 672 -9.89 -32.23 -37.83
C PRO A 672 -9.26 -33.50 -38.45
N GLY A 673 -9.55 -33.75 -39.73
CA GLY A 673 -9.15 -34.99 -40.42
C GLY A 673 -9.98 -36.20 -39.98
N ASP A 674 -9.33 -37.35 -39.75
CA ASP A 674 -10.00 -38.62 -39.40
C ASP A 674 -10.28 -38.81 -37.91
N LYS A 675 -9.95 -37.83 -37.05
CA LYS A 675 -10.13 -37.93 -35.59
C LYS A 675 -11.25 -37.02 -35.14
N VAL A 676 -12.18 -37.54 -34.34
CA VAL A 676 -13.20 -36.73 -33.67
C VAL A 676 -12.61 -36.09 -32.41
N ARG A 677 -12.75 -34.75 -32.33
CA ARG A 677 -12.40 -33.95 -31.15
C ARG A 677 -13.66 -33.29 -30.59
N TRP A 678 -13.84 -33.35 -29.28
CA TRP A 678 -14.97 -32.74 -28.60
C TRP A 678 -14.60 -31.37 -28.00
N ARG A 679 -15.55 -30.43 -28.07
CA ARG A 679 -15.43 -29.13 -27.41
C ARG A 679 -16.79 -28.59 -26.99
N LEU A 680 -16.78 -27.50 -26.23
CA LEU A 680 -18.00 -26.75 -25.93
C LEU A 680 -18.45 -25.93 -27.16
N ALA A 681 -19.76 -25.80 -27.33
CA ALA A 681 -20.38 -24.95 -28.34
C ALA A 681 -19.90 -23.49 -28.25
N ARG A 682 -19.66 -22.87 -29.42
CA ARG A 682 -19.26 -21.47 -29.54
C ARG A 682 -20.44 -20.58 -29.91
N LEU A 683 -20.38 -19.33 -29.50
CA LEU A 683 -21.26 -18.30 -30.03
C LEU A 683 -20.75 -17.88 -31.40
N ARG A 684 -21.53 -18.14 -32.46
CA ARG A 684 -21.24 -17.69 -33.82
C ARG A 684 -21.98 -16.40 -34.11
N THR A 685 -21.31 -15.48 -34.79
CA THR A 685 -21.96 -14.35 -35.45
C THR A 685 -22.76 -14.85 -36.63
N ASP A 686 -23.99 -14.36 -36.75
CA ASP A 686 -24.83 -14.59 -37.90
C ASP A 686 -24.17 -13.93 -39.13
N PRO A 687 -23.93 -14.69 -40.21
CA PRO A 687 -23.26 -14.18 -41.40
C PRO A 687 -24.08 -13.11 -42.15
N VAL A 688 -25.41 -13.08 -41.97
CA VAL A 688 -26.32 -12.12 -42.61
C VAL A 688 -26.53 -10.89 -41.72
N ASN A 689 -26.51 -11.07 -40.40
CA ASN A 689 -26.63 -9.96 -39.45
C ASN A 689 -25.55 -10.04 -38.36
N PRO A 690 -24.42 -9.34 -38.49
CA PRO A 690 -23.33 -9.37 -37.52
C PRO A 690 -23.72 -8.97 -36.07
N ARG A 691 -24.87 -8.30 -35.90
CA ARG A 691 -25.42 -7.95 -34.57
C ARG A 691 -26.18 -9.11 -33.92
N ARG A 692 -26.55 -10.14 -34.68
CA ARG A 692 -27.11 -11.39 -34.16
C ARG A 692 -26.00 -12.40 -33.95
N ARG A 693 -26.06 -13.10 -32.82
CA ARG A 693 -25.20 -14.25 -32.51
C ARG A 693 -26.10 -15.41 -32.10
N HIS A 694 -25.78 -16.60 -32.54
CA HIS A 694 -26.45 -17.83 -32.11
C HIS A 694 -25.40 -18.77 -31.50
N LEU A 695 -25.83 -19.59 -30.54
CA LEU A 695 -24.98 -20.67 -30.04
C LEU A 695 -25.02 -21.82 -31.04
N GLU A 696 -23.87 -22.42 -31.32
CA GLU A 696 -23.82 -23.65 -32.12
C GLU A 696 -24.69 -24.75 -31.50
N SER A 697 -25.45 -25.46 -32.34
CA SER A 697 -26.16 -26.67 -31.94
C SER A 697 -25.18 -27.79 -31.57
N GLY A 698 -25.54 -28.60 -30.59
CA GLY A 698 -24.72 -29.70 -30.12
C GLY A 698 -25.48 -30.58 -29.13
N ILE A 699 -24.80 -31.60 -28.60
CA ILE A 699 -25.37 -32.54 -27.64
C ILE A 699 -25.56 -31.81 -26.30
N VAL A 700 -26.83 -31.67 -25.89
CA VAL A 700 -27.21 -31.16 -24.56
C VAL A 700 -27.35 -32.34 -23.61
N ILE A 701 -26.44 -32.44 -22.65
CA ILE A 701 -26.55 -33.42 -21.57
C ILE A 701 -27.30 -32.73 -20.43
N ARG A 702 -28.52 -33.18 -20.14
CA ARG A 702 -29.28 -32.64 -19.01
C ARG A 702 -28.62 -33.04 -17.69
N PRO A 703 -28.45 -32.10 -16.74
CA PRO A 703 -27.96 -32.43 -15.41
C PRO A 703 -28.92 -33.39 -14.71
N GLU A 704 -28.39 -34.21 -13.81
CA GLU A 704 -29.19 -35.12 -13.00
C GLU A 704 -29.16 -34.67 -11.53
N PRO A 705 -30.27 -34.14 -10.98
CA PRO A 705 -30.32 -33.62 -9.61
C PRO A 705 -29.96 -34.63 -8.53
N ARG A 706 -30.18 -35.94 -8.78
CA ARG A 706 -29.84 -37.02 -7.84
C ARG A 706 -28.34 -37.20 -7.60
N ILE A 707 -27.48 -36.69 -8.48
CA ILE A 707 -26.02 -36.85 -8.36
C ILE A 707 -25.48 -36.17 -7.09
N LEU A 708 -25.89 -34.92 -6.81
CA LEU A 708 -25.34 -34.19 -5.67
C LEU A 708 -25.71 -34.81 -4.31
N PRO A 709 -26.98 -35.21 -4.05
CA PRO A 709 -27.33 -35.94 -2.84
C PRO A 709 -26.55 -37.26 -2.67
N LEU A 710 -26.31 -38.00 -3.76
CA LEU A 710 -25.52 -39.25 -3.72
C LEU A 710 -24.06 -38.98 -3.37
N LEU A 711 -23.44 -37.97 -3.99
CA LEU A 711 -22.06 -37.58 -3.67
C LEU A 711 -21.94 -37.08 -2.21
N ARG A 712 -22.93 -36.33 -1.72
CA ARG A 712 -22.98 -35.91 -0.30
C ARG A 712 -23.12 -37.08 0.67
N ALA A 713 -23.79 -38.15 0.24
CA ALA A 713 -23.92 -39.39 1.00
C ALA A 713 -22.70 -40.33 0.85
N GLY A 714 -21.64 -39.89 0.14
CA GLY A 714 -20.46 -40.72 -0.11
C GLY A 714 -20.68 -41.86 -1.12
N ARG A 715 -21.78 -41.83 -1.88
CA ARG A 715 -22.19 -42.87 -2.84
C ARG A 715 -21.73 -42.54 -4.26
N ILE A 716 -20.43 -42.45 -4.47
CA ILE A 716 -19.79 -42.07 -5.75
C ILE A 716 -20.18 -43.05 -6.86
N GLY A 717 -20.13 -44.35 -6.56
CA GLY A 717 -20.38 -45.38 -7.57
C GLY A 717 -21.80 -45.35 -8.15
N GLU A 718 -22.78 -45.03 -7.31
CA GLU A 718 -24.16 -44.85 -7.74
C GLU A 718 -24.37 -43.59 -8.57
N ALA A 719 -23.74 -42.48 -8.17
CA ALA A 719 -23.73 -41.26 -8.96
C ALA A 719 -23.12 -41.50 -10.35
N CYS A 720 -22.00 -42.25 -10.41
CA CYS A 720 -21.35 -42.63 -11.66
C CYS A 720 -22.24 -43.51 -12.55
N ARG A 721 -22.95 -44.48 -11.96
CA ARG A 721 -23.91 -45.32 -12.70
C ARG A 721 -24.98 -44.50 -13.40
N ILE A 722 -25.57 -43.54 -12.67
CA ILE A 722 -26.60 -42.67 -13.24
C ILE A 722 -26.01 -41.74 -14.31
N ALA A 723 -24.81 -41.22 -14.09
CA ALA A 723 -24.12 -40.40 -15.08
C ALA A 723 -23.83 -41.18 -16.38
N ALA A 724 -23.33 -42.41 -16.29
CA ALA A 724 -23.11 -43.28 -17.44
C ALA A 724 -24.41 -43.54 -18.23
N GLN A 725 -25.52 -43.82 -17.52
CA GLN A 725 -26.82 -43.99 -18.16
C GLN A 725 -27.27 -42.72 -18.90
N ARG A 726 -27.08 -41.53 -18.29
CA ARG A 726 -27.42 -40.25 -18.91
C ARG A 726 -26.59 -39.96 -20.16
N LEU A 727 -25.28 -40.18 -20.11
CA LEU A 727 -24.41 -40.02 -21.27
C LEU A 727 -24.84 -40.93 -22.44
N ARG A 728 -25.18 -42.18 -22.14
CA ARG A 728 -25.66 -43.15 -23.13
C ARG A 728 -26.95 -42.69 -23.82
N VAL A 729 -27.91 -42.16 -23.04
CA VAL A 729 -29.16 -41.59 -23.57
C VAL A 729 -28.90 -40.35 -24.43
N SER A 730 -27.87 -39.56 -24.08
CA SER A 730 -27.42 -38.41 -24.88
C SER A 730 -26.55 -38.78 -26.08
N GLY A 731 -26.40 -40.07 -26.41
CA GLY A 731 -25.63 -40.54 -27.58
C GLY A 731 -24.13 -40.69 -27.37
N LEU A 732 -23.62 -40.49 -26.15
CA LEU A 732 -22.20 -40.69 -25.81
C LEU A 732 -22.00 -42.05 -25.13
N PRO A 733 -21.34 -43.04 -25.75
CA PRO A 733 -21.24 -44.38 -25.18
C PRO A 733 -20.15 -44.48 -24.10
N PRO A 734 -20.49 -44.58 -22.81
CA PRO A 734 -19.50 -44.65 -21.74
C PRO A 734 -18.79 -46.01 -21.70
N MET A 735 -17.59 -46.04 -21.12
CA MET A 735 -16.78 -47.22 -20.86
C MET A 735 -16.87 -47.65 -19.39
N PRO A 736 -16.96 -48.96 -19.09
CA PRO A 736 -16.97 -50.07 -20.04
C PRO A 736 -18.34 -50.20 -20.73
N GLY A 737 -18.32 -50.37 -22.05
CA GLY A 737 -19.54 -50.60 -22.82
C GLY A 737 -20.13 -52.01 -22.59
N PRO A 738 -21.24 -52.33 -23.26
CA PRO A 738 -21.88 -53.63 -23.11
C PRO A 738 -20.95 -54.79 -23.51
N LEU A 739 -21.16 -55.94 -22.87
CA LEU A 739 -20.60 -57.21 -23.32
C LEU A 739 -21.15 -57.56 -24.72
N PRO A 740 -20.50 -58.46 -25.47
CA PRO A 740 -21.05 -58.99 -26.73
C PRO A 740 -22.46 -59.58 -26.58
N THR A 741 -22.82 -60.01 -25.37
CA THR A 741 -24.15 -60.51 -24.98
C THR A 741 -25.20 -59.40 -24.79
N GLY A 742 -24.84 -58.13 -24.98
CA GLY A 742 -25.71 -56.97 -24.73
C GLY A 742 -25.82 -56.57 -23.25
N VAL A 743 -25.27 -57.35 -22.32
CA VAL A 743 -25.31 -57.06 -20.88
C VAL A 743 -24.45 -55.83 -20.56
N MET A 744 -25.08 -54.84 -19.91
CA MET A 744 -24.41 -53.61 -19.49
C MET A 744 -23.45 -53.87 -18.32
N ARG A 745 -22.30 -53.23 -18.37
CA ARG A 745 -21.25 -53.34 -17.33
C ARG A 745 -21.24 -52.15 -16.38
N ASP A 746 -22.40 -51.54 -16.15
CA ASP A 746 -22.53 -50.35 -15.30
C ASP A 746 -22.14 -50.63 -13.84
N GLY A 747 -22.13 -51.91 -13.42
CA GLY A 747 -21.57 -52.36 -12.15
C GLY A 747 -20.04 -52.19 -12.02
N ALA A 748 -19.31 -51.87 -13.09
CA ALA A 748 -17.89 -51.51 -13.01
C ALA A 748 -17.65 -50.17 -12.32
N TRP A 749 -18.69 -49.33 -12.25
CA TRP A 749 -18.70 -48.11 -11.45
C TRP A 749 -19.19 -48.36 -10.01
N ALA A 750 -19.62 -49.59 -9.68
CA ALA A 750 -20.13 -49.89 -8.35
C ALA A 750 -19.04 -49.75 -7.29
N GLU A 751 -19.43 -49.16 -6.17
CA GLU A 751 -18.52 -48.78 -5.09
C GLU A 751 -18.07 -50.02 -4.28
N ARG A 752 -16.79 -50.06 -3.90
CA ARG A 752 -16.27 -51.04 -2.93
C ARG A 752 -15.98 -50.43 -1.55
N ILE A 753 -15.84 -49.09 -1.45
CA ILE A 753 -15.53 -48.34 -0.22
C ILE A 753 -16.19 -46.95 -0.29
N ILE A 754 -16.89 -46.54 0.79
CA ILE A 754 -17.45 -45.19 0.93
C ILE A 754 -16.32 -44.22 1.32
N GLU A 755 -16.06 -43.21 0.48
CA GLU A 755 -15.06 -42.17 0.74
C GLU A 755 -15.71 -40.78 0.82
N PRO A 756 -16.25 -40.36 1.97
CA PRO A 756 -17.07 -39.15 2.08
C PRO A 756 -16.35 -37.87 1.65
N ARG A 757 -15.07 -37.71 2.06
CA ARG A 757 -14.27 -36.54 1.70
C ARG A 757 -14.04 -36.42 0.20
N ARG A 758 -13.69 -37.53 -0.46
CA ARG A 758 -13.49 -37.56 -1.92
C ARG A 758 -14.79 -37.29 -2.67
N ALA A 759 -15.90 -37.87 -2.21
CA ALA A 759 -17.21 -37.66 -2.82
C ALA A 759 -17.67 -36.19 -2.74
N GLN A 760 -17.40 -35.55 -1.60
CA GLN A 760 -17.68 -34.13 -1.38
C GLN A 760 -16.81 -33.22 -2.26
N ARG A 761 -15.51 -33.51 -2.38
CA ARG A 761 -14.61 -32.77 -3.29
C ARG A 761 -14.96 -32.98 -4.77
N LEU A 762 -15.41 -34.18 -5.14
CA LEU A 762 -15.98 -34.44 -6.47
C LEU A 762 -17.21 -33.55 -6.71
N ALA A 763 -18.15 -33.48 -5.76
CA ALA A 763 -19.34 -32.62 -5.89
C ALA A 763 -18.97 -31.13 -6.05
N ALA A 764 -18.00 -30.64 -5.27
CA ALA A 764 -17.47 -29.28 -5.38
C ALA A 764 -16.80 -29.02 -6.74
N ALA A 765 -15.99 -29.96 -7.24
CA ALA A 765 -15.27 -29.83 -8.50
C ALA A 765 -16.18 -29.73 -9.74
N LEU A 766 -17.44 -30.19 -9.64
CA LEU A 766 -18.44 -30.03 -10.70
C LEU A 766 -18.81 -28.56 -10.93
N LEU A 767 -18.67 -27.69 -9.93
CA LEU A 767 -18.86 -26.24 -10.06
C LEU A 767 -17.67 -25.54 -10.74
N ILE A 768 -16.45 -26.07 -10.58
CA ILE A 768 -15.23 -25.41 -11.07
C ILE A 768 -15.19 -25.42 -12.60
N PRO A 769 -15.13 -24.25 -13.28
CA PRO A 769 -15.08 -24.16 -14.74
C PRO A 769 -13.82 -24.78 -15.34
N ILE A 770 -13.96 -25.46 -16.47
CA ILE A 770 -12.86 -26.07 -17.23
C ILE A 770 -12.80 -25.50 -18.65
N ALA A 771 -11.63 -25.55 -19.27
CA ALA A 771 -11.45 -25.08 -20.63
C ALA A 771 -12.23 -25.94 -21.63
N SER A 772 -12.67 -25.34 -22.73
CA SER A 772 -13.35 -26.05 -23.82
C SER A 772 -12.50 -27.19 -24.39
N GLU A 773 -11.18 -27.01 -24.41
CA GLU A 773 -10.22 -27.99 -24.90
C GLU A 773 -10.07 -29.20 -23.96
N SER A 774 -10.21 -28.98 -22.65
CA SER A 774 -10.15 -30.02 -21.61
C SER A 774 -11.28 -31.03 -21.73
N VAL A 775 -12.42 -30.63 -22.29
CA VAL A 775 -13.59 -31.48 -22.45
C VAL A 775 -13.29 -32.70 -23.33
N ASN A 776 -12.45 -32.55 -24.35
CA ASN A 776 -12.03 -33.69 -25.18
C ASN A 776 -11.36 -34.78 -24.35
N ARG A 777 -10.47 -34.40 -23.43
CA ARG A 777 -9.79 -35.34 -22.54
C ARG A 777 -10.79 -36.04 -21.61
N LEU A 778 -11.81 -35.34 -21.12
CA LEU A 778 -12.86 -35.96 -20.32
C LEU A 778 -13.62 -37.03 -21.10
N VAL A 779 -14.04 -36.71 -22.34
CA VAL A 779 -14.75 -37.67 -23.19
C VAL A 779 -13.87 -38.88 -23.49
N HIS A 780 -12.60 -38.71 -23.87
CA HIS A 780 -11.69 -39.84 -24.13
C HIS A 780 -11.45 -40.75 -22.92
N LEU A 781 -11.44 -40.19 -21.70
CA LEU A 781 -11.22 -40.98 -20.47
C LEU A 781 -12.39 -41.92 -20.16
N VAL A 782 -13.60 -41.58 -20.61
CA VAL A 782 -14.83 -42.25 -20.18
C VAL A 782 -15.72 -42.76 -21.31
N CYS A 783 -15.47 -42.41 -22.58
CA CYS A 783 -16.26 -42.84 -23.73
C CYS A 783 -15.41 -43.62 -24.76
N ARG A 784 -16.05 -44.51 -25.53
CA ARG A 784 -15.40 -45.25 -26.62
C ARG A 784 -15.07 -44.33 -27.80
N ALA A 785 -13.94 -44.59 -28.47
CA ALA A 785 -13.51 -43.84 -29.66
C ALA A 785 -14.43 -44.08 -30.87
N ASP A 786 -14.93 -45.31 -31.04
CA ASP A 786 -15.64 -45.76 -32.26
C ASP A 786 -17.15 -45.41 -32.27
N GLY A 787 -17.63 -44.66 -31.27
CA GLY A 787 -19.04 -44.32 -31.10
C GLY A 787 -19.43 -42.92 -31.60
N SER A 788 -18.50 -42.17 -32.18
CA SER A 788 -18.75 -40.77 -32.56
C SER A 788 -19.77 -40.61 -33.68
N ASP A 789 -19.91 -41.60 -34.57
CA ASP A 789 -20.83 -41.51 -35.72
C ASP A 789 -22.31 -41.47 -35.29
N ALA A 790 -22.69 -42.21 -34.24
CA ALA A 790 -24.05 -42.19 -33.69
C ALA A 790 -24.36 -40.90 -32.89
N ALA A 791 -23.36 -40.37 -32.17
CA ALA A 791 -23.47 -39.12 -31.43
C ALA A 791 -23.62 -37.90 -32.37
N GLU A 792 -22.93 -37.94 -33.52
CA GLU A 792 -22.99 -36.92 -34.56
C GLU A 792 -24.31 -36.98 -35.35
N ALA A 793 -24.83 -38.18 -35.64
CA ALA A 793 -26.16 -38.35 -36.23
C ALA A 793 -27.28 -37.76 -35.35
N LEU A 794 -27.20 -37.94 -34.02
CA LEU A 794 -28.12 -37.33 -33.04
C LEU A 794 -27.95 -35.81 -32.93
N ALA A 795 -26.72 -35.30 -33.00
CA ALA A 795 -26.46 -33.85 -33.02
C ALA A 795 -26.99 -33.19 -34.31
N ALA A 796 -26.89 -33.89 -35.45
CA ALA A 796 -27.43 -33.45 -36.73
C ALA A 796 -28.97 -33.50 -36.77
N SER A 797 -29.62 -34.50 -36.16
CA SER A 797 -31.09 -34.57 -36.11
C SER A 797 -31.69 -33.47 -35.23
N ALA A 798 -31.05 -33.13 -34.10
CA ALA A 798 -31.48 -32.03 -33.23
C ALA A 798 -31.39 -30.64 -33.90
N ALA A 799 -30.50 -30.48 -34.89
CA ALA A 799 -30.42 -29.27 -35.70
C ALA A 799 -31.52 -29.18 -36.79
N GLY A 800 -32.13 -30.31 -37.17
CA GLY A 800 -33.20 -30.38 -38.18
C GLY A 800 -34.61 -30.11 -37.63
N GLU A 801 -34.86 -30.28 -36.33
CA GLU A 801 -36.17 -30.03 -35.70
C GLU A 801 -36.39 -28.54 -35.32
N SER A 802 -35.43 -27.66 -35.59
CA SER A 802 -35.50 -26.22 -35.25
C SER A 802 -35.38 -25.27 -36.46
N GLN A 803 -35.63 -25.77 -37.68
CA GLN A 803 -35.87 -24.94 -38.87
C GLN A 803 -37.35 -24.72 -39.13
#